data_AF-A0A2N2ENH5-F1
#
_entry.id   AF-A0A2N2ENH5-F1
#
_cell.length_a   1.000
_cell.length_b   1.000
_cell.length_c   1.000
_cell.angle_alpha   90.00
_cell.angle_beta   90.00
_cell.angle_gamma   90.00
#
_symmetry.space_group_name_H-M   'P 1'
#
loop_
_entity.id
_entity.type
_entity.pdbx_description
1 polymer ?
#
loop_
_entity_poly.entity_id
_entity_poly.type
_entity_poly.pdbx_seq_one_letter_code
_entity_poly.pdbx_strand_id
1 'polypeptide(L)'
;MRDRISFPKIIFNGAAFLGSALLFQLELMTGATVLPHFGGSYYVWTVCLLFYQAVLVAGYAWALLLAERLGARAILRLHLAALAAAFLLYSGVFPSPVFSGPVPDLLWRLLLFIGAPFLILSASTTLCHRLLSESDKHRAFTVFAWSNAGSLAGMLAYTFLVEPRLSLGGAALAWRLGLLAYAGLFLAALRLLPPGGAPPPVPPPSDERPRYLLWLLLPAGSSALLAAVTSYQSSATASMPLTWMLPLSVYLLSYALLFSGRDLKVNTLRVALFSLLGVIALLLWRLQSPVTTVMIALLNWALFFACLVVHRELYLARPRSPALAPRYYLMMGLGGVIGTALVTPVGALRLSFGFADLYIALAALVAAVAYAAGKEKGPRTLAAAAVLLAGLFVLGMKVSGESRVFGLRNFYGVYRVEDDKERGLRRFIHGATVHGIQHLAAGSELRTTVYYAAGSPVSEVLDTFPARRVGAVGLGVGVSCADAKPGTEWVFYELDPDVEMIARKYFTFLETCKARVSVVTGDARVNLQLEPAGRFDLLYLDAFTGGAVPFHLVTTEALALYKSRLAPGGVMLFHVSANFIDITPVIALSARAAGLETRYKAVSFDPSDPARLSSEWLVVTENLPYLSKLTAAGWTETPVPAGWEPWSDDRRNVLKALKW
;
A
#
# COMPACT_ATOMS: atom_id res chain seq x y z
N MET A 1 -44.78 -14.19 -0.91
CA MET A 1 -44.27 -14.97 0.24
C MET A 1 -43.34 -14.08 1.05
N ARG A 2 -43.70 -13.71 2.28
CA ARG A 2 -42.85 -12.89 3.17
C ARG A 2 -41.66 -13.73 3.65
N ASP A 3 -40.45 -13.28 3.34
CA ASP A 3 -39.18 -13.80 3.85
C ASP A 3 -39.19 -13.80 5.39
N ARG A 4 -39.48 -14.93 6.05
CA ARG A 4 -39.18 -15.07 7.48
C ARG A 4 -37.67 -15.16 7.63
N ILE A 5 -37.06 -14.12 8.19
CA ILE A 5 -35.65 -14.12 8.56
C ILE A 5 -35.45 -15.23 9.60
N SER A 6 -34.77 -16.32 9.23
CA SER A 6 -34.46 -17.39 10.18
C SER A 6 -33.35 -16.94 11.12
N PHE A 7 -33.49 -17.25 12.40
CA PHE A 7 -32.53 -16.86 13.43
C PHE A 7 -31.07 -17.32 13.16
N PRO A 8 -30.82 -18.56 12.65
CA PRO A 8 -29.48 -18.98 12.23
C PRO A 8 -28.87 -18.10 11.12
N LYS A 9 -29.70 -17.59 10.20
CA LYS A 9 -29.25 -16.73 9.11
C LYS A 9 -28.72 -15.38 9.63
N ILE A 10 -29.35 -14.80 10.64
CA ILE A 10 -28.88 -13.54 11.26
C ILE A 10 -27.52 -13.77 11.91
N ILE A 11 -27.40 -14.83 12.71
CA ILE A 11 -26.15 -15.12 13.42
C ILE A 11 -24.99 -15.34 12.45
N PHE A 12 -25.14 -16.24 11.47
CA PHE A 12 -24.01 -16.59 10.60
C PHE A 12 -23.64 -15.49 9.60
N ASN A 13 -24.61 -14.71 9.09
CA ASN A 13 -24.28 -13.52 8.30
C ASN A 13 -23.64 -12.43 9.16
N GLY A 14 -24.14 -12.20 10.37
CA GLY A 14 -23.56 -11.24 11.32
C GLY A 14 -22.15 -11.65 11.75
N ALA A 15 -21.91 -12.94 11.98
CA ALA A 15 -20.60 -13.48 12.31
C ALA A 15 -19.63 -13.34 11.13
N ALA A 16 -20.05 -13.66 9.91
CA ALA A 16 -19.22 -13.45 8.73
C ALA A 16 -18.88 -11.97 8.49
N PHE A 17 -19.85 -11.07 8.67
CA PHE A 17 -19.66 -9.62 8.58
C PHE A 17 -18.66 -9.14 9.63
N LEU A 18 -18.92 -9.40 10.92
CA LEU A 18 -18.08 -8.92 12.01
C LEU A 18 -16.68 -9.55 11.96
N GLY A 19 -16.58 -10.85 11.67
CA GLY A 19 -15.29 -11.54 11.56
C GLY A 19 -14.42 -10.96 10.45
N SER A 20 -15.02 -10.63 9.30
CA SER A 20 -14.30 -10.01 8.18
C SER A 20 -13.94 -8.55 8.45
N ALA A 21 -14.80 -7.81 9.16
CA ALA A 21 -14.51 -6.45 9.60
C ALA A 21 -13.31 -6.41 10.57
N LEU A 22 -13.29 -7.32 11.55
CA LEU A 22 -12.17 -7.47 12.49
C LEU A 22 -10.89 -7.91 11.79
N LEU A 23 -10.98 -8.85 10.84
CA LEU A 23 -9.82 -9.28 10.04
C LEU A 23 -9.19 -8.09 9.32
N PHE A 24 -9.98 -7.27 8.63
CA PHE A 24 -9.48 -6.09 7.92
C PHE A 24 -8.92 -5.00 8.84
N GLN A 25 -9.56 -4.75 9.99
CA GLN A 25 -9.02 -3.83 10.98
C GLN A 25 -7.67 -4.30 11.52
N LEU A 26 -7.49 -5.61 11.70
CA LEU A 26 -6.23 -6.18 12.15
C LEU A 26 -5.10 -5.97 11.12
N GLU A 27 -5.38 -6.11 9.82
CA GLU A 27 -4.42 -5.78 8.75
C GLU A 27 -3.98 -4.32 8.84
N LEU A 28 -4.95 -3.41 8.97
CA LEU A 28 -4.72 -1.96 9.02
C LEU A 28 -3.89 -1.53 10.23
N MET A 29 -4.25 -2.03 11.41
CA MET A 29 -3.48 -1.79 12.64
C MET A 29 -2.06 -2.34 12.53
N THR A 30 -1.92 -3.55 11.96
CA THR A 30 -0.60 -4.17 11.77
C THR A 30 0.27 -3.36 10.83
N GLY A 31 -0.30 -2.85 9.73
CA GLY A 31 0.41 -1.95 8.81
C GLY A 31 0.91 -0.68 9.51
N ALA A 32 0.11 -0.11 10.41
CA ALA A 32 0.54 1.03 11.22
C ALA A 32 1.68 0.69 12.20
N THR A 33 1.65 -0.49 12.82
CA THR A 33 2.70 -0.97 13.73
C THR A 33 4.01 -1.34 13.00
N VAL A 34 3.92 -1.86 11.77
CA VAL A 34 5.08 -2.23 10.94
C VAL A 34 5.81 -0.99 10.42
N LEU A 35 5.08 0.09 10.14
CA LEU A 35 5.59 1.29 9.45
C LEU A 35 6.87 1.89 10.08
N PRO A 36 6.99 2.10 11.40
CA PRO A 36 8.21 2.67 12.00
C PRO A 36 9.44 1.76 11.93
N HIS A 37 9.24 0.45 11.69
CA HIS A 37 10.31 -0.55 11.73
C HIS A 37 10.85 -0.89 10.34
N PHE A 38 9.98 -0.93 9.33
CA PHE A 38 10.32 -1.35 7.97
C PHE A 38 10.14 -0.24 6.93
N GLY A 39 9.57 0.90 7.32
CA GLY A 39 9.25 2.01 6.43
C GLY A 39 7.97 1.79 5.62
N GLY A 40 7.61 2.81 4.83
CA GLY A 40 6.36 2.89 4.08
C GLY A 40 6.49 2.47 2.62
N SER A 41 7.40 1.57 2.25
CA SER A 41 7.54 1.20 0.83
C SER A 41 6.34 0.39 0.33
N TYR A 42 6.04 0.48 -0.97
CA TYR A 42 5.03 -0.36 -1.62
C TYR A 42 5.32 -1.87 -1.44
N TYR A 43 6.59 -2.27 -1.34
CA TYR A 43 6.95 -3.67 -1.18
C TYR A 43 6.75 -4.18 0.24
N VAL A 44 7.00 -3.36 1.28
CA VAL A 44 6.63 -3.72 2.66
C VAL A 44 5.15 -4.05 2.70
N TRP A 45 4.32 -3.16 2.13
CA TRP A 45 2.89 -3.41 2.00
C TRP A 45 2.58 -4.68 1.22
N THR A 46 3.29 -4.96 0.13
CA THR A 46 3.00 -6.16 -0.65
C THR A 46 3.42 -7.44 0.04
N VAL A 47 4.52 -7.45 0.79
CA VAL A 47 4.91 -8.59 1.63
C VAL A 47 3.83 -8.84 2.68
N CYS A 48 3.33 -7.79 3.34
CA CYS A 48 2.19 -7.87 4.25
C CYS A 48 0.94 -8.43 3.54
N LEU A 49 0.60 -7.93 2.36
CA LEU A 49 -0.55 -8.39 1.58
C LEU A 49 -0.44 -9.87 1.23
N LEU A 50 0.71 -10.32 0.73
CA LEU A 50 0.95 -11.73 0.40
C LEU A 50 0.88 -12.61 1.65
N PHE A 51 1.40 -12.15 2.78
CA PHE A 51 1.23 -12.81 4.07
C PHE A 51 -0.25 -12.94 4.43
N TYR A 52 -1.02 -11.84 4.41
CA TYR A 52 -2.46 -11.84 4.71
C TYR A 52 -3.22 -12.81 3.80
N GLN A 53 -2.95 -12.77 2.49
CA GLN A 53 -3.60 -13.68 1.54
C GLN A 53 -3.19 -15.14 1.76
N ALA A 54 -1.94 -15.42 2.10
CA ALA A 54 -1.48 -16.78 2.39
C ALA A 54 -2.13 -17.33 3.67
N VAL A 55 -2.19 -16.53 4.75
CA VAL A 55 -2.87 -16.93 5.99
C VAL A 55 -4.38 -17.03 5.80
N LEU A 56 -4.98 -16.18 4.94
CA LEU A 56 -6.38 -16.28 4.54
C LEU A 56 -6.68 -17.64 3.88
N VAL A 57 -5.84 -18.03 2.92
CA VAL A 57 -5.92 -19.35 2.27
C VAL A 57 -5.73 -20.48 3.27
N ALA A 58 -4.79 -20.35 4.21
CA ALA A 58 -4.60 -21.32 5.29
C ALA A 58 -5.85 -21.44 6.18
N GLY A 59 -6.53 -20.32 6.48
CA GLY A 59 -7.81 -20.30 7.17
C GLY A 59 -8.93 -20.99 6.39
N TYR A 60 -8.97 -20.84 5.06
CA TYR A 60 -9.91 -21.57 4.20
C TYR A 60 -9.61 -23.06 4.16
N ALA A 61 -8.34 -23.45 4.12
CA ALA A 61 -7.92 -24.85 4.20
C ALA A 61 -8.28 -25.47 5.56
N TRP A 62 -8.07 -24.73 6.65
CA TRP A 62 -8.51 -25.11 8.00
C TRP A 62 -10.03 -25.32 8.04
N ALA A 63 -10.81 -24.36 7.53
CA ALA A 63 -12.26 -24.46 7.47
C ALA A 63 -12.74 -25.65 6.63
N LEU A 64 -12.06 -25.94 5.51
CA LEU A 64 -12.31 -27.13 4.67
C LEU A 64 -12.10 -28.42 5.48
N LEU A 65 -10.98 -28.57 6.16
CA LEU A 65 -10.68 -29.75 6.98
C LEU A 65 -11.73 -29.97 8.07
N LEU A 66 -12.16 -28.91 8.75
CA LEU A 66 -13.21 -28.99 9.76
C LEU A 66 -14.57 -29.32 9.14
N ALA A 67 -14.92 -28.69 8.02
CA ALA A 67 -16.20 -28.88 7.34
C ALA A 67 -16.40 -30.31 6.80
N GLU A 68 -15.31 -30.98 6.40
CA GLU A 68 -15.33 -32.35 5.89
C GLU A 68 -15.35 -33.41 7.00
N ARG A 69 -14.74 -33.14 8.15
CA ARG A 69 -14.50 -34.15 9.20
C ARG A 69 -15.44 -34.05 10.39
N LEU A 70 -15.99 -32.87 10.66
CA LEU A 70 -16.69 -32.59 11.92
C LEU A 70 -18.14 -32.18 11.70
N GLY A 71 -19.00 -32.54 12.67
CA GLY A 71 -20.36 -32.04 12.76
C GLY A 71 -20.42 -30.60 13.30
N ALA A 72 -21.55 -29.92 13.09
CA ALA A 72 -21.72 -28.50 13.40
C ALA A 72 -21.30 -28.09 14.82
N ARG A 73 -21.68 -28.85 15.87
CA ARG A 73 -21.32 -28.51 17.26
C ARG A 73 -19.84 -28.69 17.55
N ALA A 74 -19.19 -29.68 16.94
CA ALA A 74 -17.75 -29.88 17.09
C ALA A 74 -16.98 -28.72 16.43
N ILE A 75 -17.41 -28.29 15.25
CA ILE A 75 -16.89 -27.09 14.57
C ILE A 75 -17.02 -25.87 15.49
N LEU A 76 -18.21 -25.61 16.03
CA LEU A 76 -18.46 -24.44 16.90
C LEU A 76 -17.59 -24.45 18.17
N ARG A 77 -17.47 -25.61 18.84
CA ARG A 77 -16.62 -25.73 20.05
C ARG A 77 -15.15 -25.52 19.74
N LEU A 78 -14.64 -26.13 18.67
CA LEU A 78 -13.24 -26.00 18.28
C LEU A 78 -12.93 -24.56 17.85
N HIS A 79 -13.83 -23.91 17.11
CA HIS A 79 -13.68 -22.51 16.71
C HIS A 79 -13.69 -21.57 17.91
N LEU A 80 -14.60 -21.77 18.88
CA LEU A 80 -14.62 -21.03 20.14
C LEU A 80 -13.35 -21.23 20.98
N ALA A 81 -12.84 -22.46 21.06
CA ALA A 81 -11.59 -22.76 21.75
C ALA A 81 -10.39 -22.09 21.07
N ALA A 82 -10.35 -22.11 19.73
CA ALA A 82 -9.32 -21.42 18.95
C ALA A 82 -9.39 -19.89 19.17
N LEU A 83 -10.59 -19.29 19.18
CA LEU A 83 -10.77 -17.87 19.47
C LEU A 83 -10.30 -17.51 20.87
N ALA A 84 -10.62 -18.32 21.87
CA ALA A 84 -10.13 -18.12 23.24
C ALA A 84 -8.60 -18.19 23.30
N ALA A 85 -7.99 -19.17 22.65
CA ALA A 85 -6.53 -19.29 22.57
C ALA A 85 -5.91 -18.06 21.87
N ALA A 86 -6.45 -17.62 20.73
CA ALA A 86 -5.94 -16.44 20.05
C ALA A 86 -6.11 -15.15 20.86
N PHE A 87 -7.20 -15.02 21.61
CA PHE A 87 -7.39 -13.89 22.53
C PHE A 87 -6.34 -13.88 23.64
N LEU A 88 -6.03 -15.03 24.23
CA LEU A 88 -5.06 -15.16 25.31
C LEU A 88 -3.60 -15.00 24.83
N LEU A 89 -3.29 -15.50 23.63
CA LEU A 89 -1.94 -15.43 23.06
C LEU A 89 -1.62 -14.08 22.41
N TYR A 90 -2.63 -13.26 22.10
CA TYR A 90 -2.42 -11.97 21.46
C TYR A 90 -1.86 -10.94 22.45
N SER A 91 -0.53 -10.81 22.49
CA SER A 91 0.19 -9.88 23.38
C SER A 91 -0.10 -8.40 23.05
N GLY A 92 -0.34 -8.08 21.77
CA GLY A 92 -0.43 -6.70 21.29
C GLY A 92 0.93 -5.99 21.19
N VAL A 93 2.03 -6.69 21.50
CA VAL A 93 3.40 -6.18 21.40
C VAL A 93 4.05 -6.69 20.11
N PHE A 94 4.61 -5.78 19.31
CA PHE A 94 5.30 -6.16 18.08
C PHE A 94 6.63 -6.87 18.41
N PRO A 95 6.89 -8.08 17.88
CA PRO A 95 8.11 -8.83 18.23
C PRO A 95 9.40 -8.13 17.79
N SER A 96 10.51 -8.40 18.50
CA SER A 96 11.85 -7.84 18.22
C SER A 96 12.56 -8.48 17.01
N PRO A 97 13.61 -7.82 16.47
CA PRO A 97 14.79 -8.40 15.86
C PRO A 97 15.01 -9.90 15.77
N VAL A 98 14.90 -10.60 14.64
CA VAL A 98 15.52 -11.95 14.56
C VAL A 98 16.38 -12.14 13.32
N PHE A 99 15.92 -11.72 12.15
CA PHE A 99 16.65 -11.92 10.89
C PHE A 99 17.27 -10.61 10.39
N SER A 100 18.43 -10.70 9.73
CA SER A 100 19.10 -9.55 9.11
C SER A 100 18.44 -9.09 7.82
N GLY A 101 17.79 -10.01 7.08
CA GLY A 101 17.06 -9.70 5.85
C GLY A 101 15.66 -9.13 6.14
N PRO A 102 15.23 -8.05 5.47
CA PRO A 102 13.98 -7.37 5.79
C PRO A 102 12.74 -8.24 5.54
N VAL A 103 12.72 -9.05 4.46
CA VAL A 103 11.56 -9.88 4.11
C VAL A 103 11.37 -11.07 5.06
N PRO A 104 12.39 -11.92 5.34
CA PRO A 104 12.24 -13.00 6.31
C PRO A 104 11.90 -12.49 7.71
N ASP A 105 12.50 -11.37 8.14
CA ASP A 105 12.21 -10.77 9.45
C ASP A 105 10.76 -10.30 9.56
N LEU A 106 10.28 -9.56 8.54
CA LEU A 106 8.89 -9.10 8.49
C LEU A 106 7.90 -10.27 8.56
N LEU A 107 8.09 -11.30 7.73
CA LEU A 107 7.20 -12.47 7.70
C LEU A 107 7.17 -13.22 9.03
N TRP A 108 8.32 -13.40 9.67
CA TRP A 108 8.43 -14.06 10.96
C TRP A 108 7.69 -13.29 12.06
N ARG A 109 7.89 -11.98 12.13
CA ARG A 109 7.22 -11.13 13.12
C ARG A 109 5.71 -11.05 12.90
N LEU A 110 5.25 -10.97 11.65
CA LEU A 110 3.83 -11.02 11.33
C LEU A 110 3.18 -12.33 11.78
N LEU A 111 3.86 -13.46 11.56
CA LEU A 111 3.39 -14.77 11.99
C LEU A 111 3.17 -14.82 13.51
N LEU A 112 4.12 -14.32 14.30
CA LEU A 112 4.02 -14.27 15.76
C LEU A 112 3.00 -13.23 16.26
N PHE A 113 2.92 -12.08 15.58
CA PHE A 113 2.10 -10.96 16.04
C PHE A 113 0.60 -11.18 15.80
N ILE A 114 0.23 -11.67 14.61
CA ILE A 114 -1.17 -11.78 14.19
C ILE A 114 -1.55 -13.12 13.56
N GLY A 115 -0.61 -14.04 13.32
CA GLY A 115 -0.87 -15.26 12.56
C GLY A 115 -2.05 -16.08 13.09
N ALA A 116 -2.13 -16.29 14.41
CA ALA A 116 -3.21 -17.04 15.04
C ALA A 116 -4.60 -16.36 14.92
N PRO A 117 -4.82 -15.13 15.42
CA PRO A 117 -6.11 -14.46 15.28
C PRO A 117 -6.52 -14.29 13.81
N PHE A 118 -5.56 -13.99 12.92
CA PHE A 118 -5.81 -13.83 11.50
C PHE A 118 -6.30 -15.13 10.84
N LEU A 119 -5.63 -16.27 11.11
CA LEU A 119 -6.01 -17.58 10.57
C LEU A 119 -7.43 -17.99 11.01
N ILE A 120 -7.77 -17.74 12.28
CA ILE A 120 -9.09 -18.11 12.83
C ILE A 120 -10.18 -17.23 12.23
N LEU A 121 -9.96 -15.91 12.16
CA LEU A 121 -10.92 -15.00 11.51
C LEU A 121 -11.09 -15.32 10.03
N SER A 122 -10.03 -15.74 9.35
CA SER A 122 -10.07 -16.14 7.93
C SER A 122 -10.97 -17.34 7.67
N ALA A 123 -11.07 -18.29 8.62
CA ALA A 123 -11.94 -19.45 8.51
C ALA A 123 -13.45 -19.11 8.57
N SER A 124 -13.81 -17.93 9.10
CA SER A 124 -15.19 -17.54 9.46
C SER A 124 -16.19 -17.75 8.33
N THR A 125 -15.89 -17.25 7.14
CA THR A 125 -16.85 -17.20 6.03
C THR A 125 -17.20 -18.59 5.53
N THR A 126 -16.18 -19.46 5.39
CA THR A 126 -16.36 -20.85 4.96
C THR A 126 -17.08 -21.67 6.03
N LEU A 127 -16.75 -21.48 7.32
CA LEU A 127 -17.45 -22.14 8.43
C LEU A 127 -18.90 -21.70 8.54
N CYS A 128 -19.18 -20.39 8.46
CA CYS A 128 -20.53 -19.84 8.50
C CYS A 128 -21.37 -20.32 7.31
N HIS A 129 -20.78 -20.41 6.11
CA HIS A 129 -21.43 -21.03 4.95
C HIS A 129 -21.79 -22.47 5.27
N ARG A 130 -20.82 -23.29 5.71
CA ARG A 130 -21.04 -24.72 6.00
C ARG A 130 -22.15 -24.94 7.04
N LEU A 131 -22.17 -24.14 8.10
CA LEU A 131 -23.16 -24.22 9.17
C LEU A 131 -24.54 -23.75 8.70
N LEU A 132 -24.60 -22.71 7.85
CA LEU A 132 -25.87 -22.22 7.29
C LEU A 132 -26.46 -23.19 6.25
N SER A 133 -25.63 -23.85 5.45
CA SER A 133 -26.05 -24.83 4.44
C SER A 133 -26.81 -26.05 4.99
N GLU A 134 -26.69 -26.33 6.29
CA GLU A 134 -27.52 -27.35 6.96
C GLU A 134 -28.98 -26.91 7.11
N SER A 135 -29.22 -25.59 7.16
CA SER A 135 -30.54 -24.99 7.40
C SER A 135 -31.16 -24.31 6.17
N ASP A 136 -30.35 -23.78 5.24
CA ASP A 136 -30.80 -23.13 3.99
C ASP A 136 -29.76 -23.28 2.87
N LYS A 137 -29.96 -24.31 2.02
CA LYS A 137 -29.02 -24.67 0.94
C LYS A 137 -28.92 -23.62 -0.18
N HIS A 138 -29.98 -22.87 -0.46
CA HIS A 138 -30.01 -21.98 -1.62
C HIS A 138 -29.40 -20.60 -1.35
N ARG A 139 -29.37 -20.19 -0.08
CA ARG A 139 -28.90 -18.85 0.31
C ARG A 139 -27.56 -18.83 1.05
N ALA A 140 -26.92 -19.99 1.28
CA ALA A 140 -25.64 -20.05 2.00
C ALA A 140 -24.52 -19.19 1.38
N PHE A 141 -24.53 -18.98 0.06
CA PHE A 141 -23.57 -18.08 -0.60
C PHE A 141 -23.72 -16.60 -0.22
N THR A 142 -24.85 -16.16 0.36
CA THR A 142 -24.99 -14.77 0.82
C THR A 142 -24.06 -14.46 1.98
N VAL A 143 -23.57 -15.46 2.71
CA VAL A 143 -22.54 -15.29 3.76
C VAL A 143 -21.28 -14.64 3.20
N PHE A 144 -20.92 -14.95 1.94
CA PHE A 144 -19.78 -14.33 1.29
C PHE A 144 -20.02 -12.85 0.96
N ALA A 145 -21.25 -12.48 0.60
CA ALA A 145 -21.61 -11.07 0.42
C ALA A 145 -21.50 -10.28 1.73
N TRP A 146 -22.00 -10.84 2.83
CA TRP A 146 -21.89 -10.23 4.16
C TRP A 146 -20.44 -10.15 4.65
N SER A 147 -19.62 -11.17 4.37
CA SER A 147 -18.19 -11.14 4.64
C SER A 147 -17.50 -9.99 3.91
N ASN A 148 -17.71 -9.83 2.60
CA ASN A 148 -17.10 -8.74 1.82
C ASN A 148 -17.66 -7.36 2.23
N ALA A 149 -18.94 -7.26 2.57
CA ALA A 149 -19.52 -6.03 3.14
C ALA A 149 -18.90 -5.70 4.50
N GLY A 150 -18.61 -6.71 5.32
CA GLY A 150 -17.90 -6.57 6.58
C GLY A 150 -16.46 -6.10 6.40
N SER A 151 -15.73 -6.68 5.45
CA SER A 151 -14.40 -6.22 5.04
C SER A 151 -14.39 -4.74 4.65
N LEU A 152 -15.32 -4.33 3.78
CA LEU A 152 -15.49 -2.93 3.37
C LEU A 152 -15.80 -2.02 4.57
N ALA A 153 -16.76 -2.42 5.40
CA ALA A 153 -17.15 -1.65 6.57
C ALA A 153 -16.02 -1.53 7.60
N GLY A 154 -15.27 -2.61 7.85
CA GLY A 154 -14.14 -2.64 8.77
C GLY A 154 -13.02 -1.71 8.32
N MET A 155 -12.69 -1.75 7.03
CA MET A 155 -11.70 -0.86 6.41
C MET A 155 -12.12 0.61 6.50
N LEU A 156 -13.34 0.94 6.07
CA LEU A 156 -13.85 2.33 6.13
C LEU A 156 -13.96 2.82 7.58
N ALA A 157 -14.47 2.00 8.49
CA ALA A 157 -14.56 2.34 9.90
C ALA A 157 -13.17 2.59 10.50
N TYR A 158 -12.15 1.83 10.11
CA TYR A 158 -10.81 2.07 10.60
C TYR A 158 -10.29 3.45 10.17
N THR A 159 -10.33 3.73 8.86
CA THR A 159 -9.80 4.97 8.29
C THR A 159 -10.57 6.22 8.74
N PHE A 160 -11.91 6.17 8.79
CA PHE A 160 -12.74 7.34 9.10
C PHE A 160 -13.09 7.50 10.57
N LEU A 161 -13.11 6.40 11.34
CA LEU A 161 -13.56 6.39 12.73
C LEU A 161 -12.44 6.10 13.73
N VAL A 162 -11.69 5.01 13.53
CA VAL A 162 -10.70 4.50 14.49
C VAL A 162 -9.41 5.30 14.45
N GLU A 163 -8.68 5.29 13.32
CA GLU A 163 -7.36 5.93 13.17
C GLU A 163 -7.37 7.42 13.58
N PRO A 164 -8.38 8.24 13.19
CA PRO A 164 -8.38 9.67 13.56
C PRO A 164 -8.63 9.94 15.05
N ARG A 165 -9.25 9.01 15.79
CA ARG A 165 -9.78 9.25 17.15
C ARG A 165 -9.08 8.43 18.23
N LEU A 166 -8.57 7.26 17.90
CA LEU A 166 -7.97 6.33 18.86
C LEU A 166 -6.47 6.20 18.60
N SER A 167 -5.70 6.03 19.68
CA SER A 167 -4.34 5.51 19.58
C SER A 167 -4.32 4.06 19.07
N LEU A 168 -3.17 3.54 18.68
CA LEU A 168 -3.03 2.12 18.32
C LEU A 168 -3.39 1.23 19.51
N GLY A 169 -3.03 1.62 20.74
CA GLY A 169 -3.46 0.93 21.96
C GLY A 169 -4.99 0.93 22.14
N GLY A 170 -5.64 2.08 21.92
CA GLY A 170 -7.10 2.21 21.98
C GLY A 170 -7.80 1.40 20.89
N ALA A 171 -7.27 1.40 19.67
CA ALA A 171 -7.75 0.58 18.56
C ALA A 171 -7.63 -0.92 18.86
N ALA A 172 -6.52 -1.35 19.48
CA ALA A 172 -6.32 -2.74 19.89
C ALA A 172 -7.30 -3.18 20.97
N LEU A 173 -7.62 -2.31 21.93
CA LEU A 173 -8.66 -2.59 22.91
C LEU A 173 -10.04 -2.72 22.26
N ALA A 174 -10.42 -1.77 21.39
CA ALA A 174 -11.69 -1.81 20.66
C ALA A 174 -11.81 -3.09 19.82
N TRP A 175 -10.72 -3.49 19.16
CA TRP A 175 -10.64 -4.72 18.39
C TRP A 175 -10.82 -5.97 19.26
N ARG A 176 -10.17 -6.03 20.43
CA ARG A 176 -10.34 -7.14 21.40
C ARG A 176 -11.79 -7.25 21.89
N LEU A 177 -12.45 -6.13 22.17
CA LEU A 177 -13.88 -6.12 22.53
C LEU A 177 -14.76 -6.61 21.37
N GLY A 178 -14.43 -6.21 20.14
CA GLY A 178 -15.07 -6.74 18.94
C GLY A 178 -14.89 -8.25 18.78
N LEU A 179 -13.71 -8.78 19.10
CA LEU A 179 -13.45 -10.23 19.07
C LEU A 179 -14.30 -11.00 20.09
N LEU A 180 -14.53 -10.43 21.28
CA LEU A 180 -15.45 -11.01 22.28
C LEU A 180 -16.91 -10.99 21.78
N ALA A 181 -17.36 -9.90 21.15
CA ALA A 181 -18.69 -9.84 20.55
C ALA A 181 -18.85 -10.88 19.43
N TYR A 182 -17.82 -11.04 18.59
CA TYR A 182 -17.76 -12.08 17.56
C TYR A 182 -17.83 -13.49 18.16
N ALA A 183 -17.06 -13.79 19.22
CA ALA A 183 -17.16 -15.07 19.94
C ALA A 183 -18.56 -15.28 20.52
N GLY A 184 -19.22 -14.22 20.99
CA GLY A 184 -20.60 -14.24 21.46
C GLY A 184 -21.60 -14.75 20.41
N LEU A 185 -21.40 -14.42 19.13
CA LEU A 185 -22.25 -14.92 18.03
C LEU A 185 -22.10 -16.44 17.84
N PHE A 186 -20.88 -16.96 17.92
CA PHE A 186 -20.62 -18.41 17.85
C PHE A 186 -21.13 -19.15 19.10
N LEU A 187 -21.05 -18.52 20.27
CA LEU A 187 -21.63 -19.06 21.50
C LEU A 187 -23.16 -19.13 21.39
N ALA A 188 -23.80 -18.08 20.88
CA ALA A 188 -25.24 -18.07 20.62
C ALA A 188 -25.63 -19.18 19.63
N ALA A 189 -24.90 -19.33 18.52
CA ALA A 189 -25.11 -20.44 17.59
C ALA A 189 -25.01 -21.82 18.28
N LEU A 190 -23.99 -22.01 19.12
CA LEU A 190 -23.80 -23.28 19.83
C LEU A 190 -24.94 -23.58 20.81
N ARG A 191 -25.53 -22.57 21.43
CA ARG A 191 -26.66 -22.73 22.37
C ARG A 191 -27.98 -23.01 21.64
N LEU A 192 -28.17 -22.38 20.49
CA LEU A 192 -29.48 -22.30 19.82
C LEU A 192 -29.66 -23.38 18.73
N LEU A 193 -28.58 -24.03 18.31
CA LEU A 193 -28.66 -25.22 17.45
C LEU A 193 -29.00 -26.49 18.27
N PRO A 194 -29.89 -27.36 17.76
CA PRO A 194 -30.37 -28.54 18.49
C PRO A 194 -29.27 -29.58 18.80
N PRO A 195 -29.39 -30.34 19.92
CA PRO A 195 -28.47 -31.43 20.27
C PRO A 195 -28.69 -32.65 19.39
N GLY A 196 -27.92 -32.70 18.30
CA GLY A 196 -27.82 -33.86 17.43
C GLY A 196 -26.95 -33.52 16.23
N GLY A 197 -25.91 -34.30 15.99
CA GLY A 197 -25.02 -34.10 14.85
C GLY A 197 -24.09 -35.27 14.73
N ALA A 198 -24.62 -36.40 14.26
CA ALA A 198 -23.77 -37.43 13.67
C ALA A 198 -22.86 -36.76 12.61
N PRO A 199 -21.62 -37.24 12.41
CA PRO A 199 -20.82 -36.80 11.27
C PRO A 199 -21.68 -36.86 10.00
N PRO A 200 -21.52 -35.92 9.06
CA PRO A 200 -22.40 -35.84 7.91
C PRO A 200 -22.42 -37.20 7.20
N PRO A 201 -23.59 -37.77 6.86
CA PRO A 201 -23.63 -38.89 5.93
C PRO A 201 -22.86 -38.47 4.67
N VAL A 202 -22.02 -39.37 4.15
CA VAL A 202 -21.25 -39.10 2.93
C VAL A 202 -22.23 -38.55 1.89
N PRO A 203 -22.05 -37.31 1.42
CA PRO A 203 -22.99 -36.72 0.48
C PRO A 203 -23.05 -37.64 -0.75
N PRO A 204 -24.24 -37.91 -1.30
CA PRO A 204 -24.35 -38.71 -2.51
C PRO A 204 -23.43 -38.09 -3.57
N PRO A 205 -22.73 -38.92 -4.37
CA PRO A 205 -21.85 -38.41 -5.41
C PRO A 205 -22.64 -37.44 -6.29
N SER A 206 -22.17 -36.19 -6.32
CA SER A 206 -22.77 -35.15 -7.14
C SER A 206 -22.26 -35.32 -8.56
N ASP A 207 -23.17 -35.43 -9.53
CA ASP A 207 -22.82 -35.43 -10.97
C ASP A 207 -22.20 -34.10 -11.42
N GLU A 208 -22.25 -33.06 -10.59
CA GLU A 208 -21.58 -31.79 -10.84
C GLU A 208 -20.06 -31.95 -10.91
N ARG A 209 -19.52 -31.82 -12.13
CA ARG A 209 -18.06 -31.77 -12.34
C ARG A 209 -17.49 -30.48 -11.76
N PRO A 210 -16.52 -30.54 -10.83
CA PRO A 210 -15.94 -29.36 -10.22
C PRO A 210 -15.20 -28.52 -11.27
N ARG A 211 -15.31 -27.19 -11.14
CA ARG A 211 -14.75 -26.21 -12.08
C ARG A 211 -13.49 -25.55 -11.49
N TYR A 212 -12.58 -26.33 -10.93
CA TYR A 212 -11.42 -25.84 -10.16
C TYR A 212 -10.59 -24.78 -10.89
N LEU A 213 -10.25 -25.01 -12.16
CA LEU A 213 -9.49 -24.04 -12.96
C LEU A 213 -10.22 -22.69 -13.10
N LEU A 214 -11.53 -22.70 -13.26
CA LEU A 214 -12.32 -21.47 -13.36
C LEU A 214 -12.38 -20.73 -12.02
N TRP A 215 -12.54 -21.48 -10.93
CA TRP A 215 -12.53 -20.96 -9.56
C TRP A 215 -11.17 -20.39 -9.15
N LEU A 216 -10.09 -20.78 -9.84
CA LEU A 216 -8.74 -20.29 -9.63
C LEU A 216 -8.40 -19.09 -10.54
N LEU A 217 -8.61 -19.23 -11.85
CA LEU A 217 -8.15 -18.27 -12.85
C LEU A 217 -8.91 -16.94 -12.83
N LEU A 218 -10.23 -16.97 -12.58
CA LEU A 218 -11.04 -15.73 -12.54
C LEU A 218 -10.59 -14.81 -11.38
N PRO A 219 -10.53 -15.28 -10.11
CA PRO A 219 -9.94 -14.51 -9.02
C PRO A 219 -8.51 -14.05 -9.34
N ALA A 220 -7.67 -14.93 -9.88
CA ALA A 220 -6.28 -14.57 -10.23
C ALA A 220 -6.22 -13.37 -11.20
N GLY A 221 -7.03 -13.36 -12.26
CA GLY A 221 -7.10 -12.23 -13.18
C GLY A 221 -7.57 -10.94 -12.51
N SER A 222 -8.61 -11.00 -11.67
CA SER A 222 -9.12 -9.82 -10.98
C SER A 222 -8.18 -9.29 -9.89
N SER A 223 -7.49 -10.18 -9.16
CA SER A 223 -6.54 -9.80 -8.11
C SER A 223 -5.22 -9.30 -8.70
N ALA A 224 -4.77 -9.83 -9.84
CA ALA A 224 -3.66 -9.26 -10.59
C ALA A 224 -3.97 -7.82 -11.02
N LEU A 225 -5.16 -7.57 -11.57
CA LEU A 225 -5.58 -6.22 -11.95
C LEU A 225 -5.65 -5.27 -10.74
N LEU A 226 -6.23 -5.73 -9.63
CA LEU A 226 -6.23 -4.98 -8.37
C LEU A 226 -4.82 -4.62 -7.92
N ALA A 227 -3.90 -5.60 -7.89
CA ALA A 227 -2.50 -5.39 -7.49
C ALA A 227 -1.79 -4.37 -8.39
N ALA A 228 -1.97 -4.48 -9.72
CA ALA A 228 -1.34 -3.56 -10.67
C ALA A 228 -1.85 -2.12 -10.54
N VAL A 229 -3.17 -1.93 -10.42
CA VAL A 229 -3.77 -0.60 -10.21
C VAL A 229 -3.31 -0.01 -8.87
N THR A 230 -3.23 -0.82 -7.83
CA THR A 230 -2.77 -0.39 -6.51
C THR A 230 -1.30 0.00 -6.53
N SER A 231 -0.46 -0.76 -7.25
CA SER A 231 0.97 -0.46 -7.43
C SER A 231 1.17 0.87 -8.14
N TYR A 232 0.44 1.08 -9.24
CA TYR A 232 0.48 2.32 -10.01
C TYR A 232 0.14 3.53 -9.12
N GLN A 233 -0.99 3.46 -8.41
CA GLN A 233 -1.44 4.55 -7.53
C GLN A 233 -0.42 4.80 -6.41
N SER A 234 0.04 3.75 -5.74
CA SER A 234 1.02 3.85 -4.63
C SER A 234 2.36 4.43 -5.08
N SER A 235 2.76 4.22 -6.34
CA SER A 235 4.01 4.76 -6.89
C SER A 235 3.98 6.28 -7.13
N ALA A 236 2.78 6.87 -7.23
CA ALA A 236 2.60 8.27 -7.61
C ALA A 236 2.00 9.15 -6.50
N THR A 237 1.26 8.56 -5.56
CA THR A 237 0.77 9.25 -4.36
C THR A 237 1.76 9.01 -3.22
N ALA A 238 1.34 8.38 -2.12
CA ALA A 238 2.23 7.78 -1.13
C ALA A 238 1.62 6.44 -0.70
N SER A 239 2.44 5.54 -0.18
CA SER A 239 1.95 4.29 0.39
C SER A 239 1.25 4.56 1.73
N MET A 240 -0.04 4.85 1.66
CA MET A 240 -0.89 5.16 2.81
C MET A 240 -2.23 4.41 2.70
N PRO A 241 -2.91 4.14 3.83
CA PRO A 241 -4.20 3.44 3.86
C PRO A 241 -5.17 3.86 2.77
N LEU A 242 -5.36 5.16 2.60
CA LEU A 242 -6.32 5.73 1.63
C LEU A 242 -6.02 5.38 0.16
N THR A 243 -4.75 5.29 -0.22
CA THR A 243 -4.36 5.07 -1.62
C THR A 243 -4.79 3.69 -2.09
N TRP A 244 -4.56 2.65 -1.29
CA TRP A 244 -4.95 1.29 -1.63
C TRP A 244 -6.39 0.97 -1.20
N MET A 245 -6.99 1.73 -0.28
CA MET A 245 -8.39 1.58 0.13
C MET A 245 -9.36 1.76 -1.04
N LEU A 246 -9.10 2.72 -1.94
CA LEU A 246 -9.97 2.98 -3.11
C LEU A 246 -10.08 1.77 -4.06
N PRO A 247 -8.98 1.23 -4.63
CA PRO A 247 -9.06 0.09 -5.53
C PRO A 247 -9.58 -1.17 -4.83
N LEU A 248 -9.22 -1.36 -3.56
CA LEU A 248 -9.74 -2.48 -2.77
C LEU A 248 -11.24 -2.35 -2.48
N SER A 249 -11.75 -1.14 -2.22
CA SER A 249 -13.18 -0.89 -1.97
C SER A 249 -14.03 -1.31 -3.16
N VAL A 250 -13.64 -0.89 -4.37
CA VAL A 250 -14.38 -1.25 -5.58
C VAL A 250 -14.32 -2.75 -5.86
N TYR A 251 -13.17 -3.39 -5.58
CA TYR A 251 -12.99 -4.84 -5.70
C TYR A 251 -13.85 -5.65 -4.70
N LEU A 252 -13.95 -5.21 -3.44
CA LEU A 252 -14.79 -5.87 -2.44
C LEU A 252 -16.28 -5.61 -2.70
N LEU A 253 -16.62 -4.42 -3.17
CA LEU A 253 -17.99 -4.05 -3.51
C LEU A 253 -18.55 -4.93 -4.63
N SER A 254 -17.76 -5.28 -5.65
CA SER A 254 -18.23 -6.19 -6.71
C SER A 254 -18.60 -7.57 -6.17
N TYR A 255 -17.81 -8.14 -5.25
CA TYR A 255 -18.17 -9.38 -4.57
C TYR A 255 -19.42 -9.25 -3.71
N ALA A 256 -19.50 -8.19 -2.89
CA ALA A 256 -20.64 -7.94 -2.02
C ALA A 256 -21.95 -7.82 -2.82
N LEU A 257 -21.93 -7.11 -3.94
CA LEU A 257 -23.10 -6.95 -4.82
C LEU A 257 -23.50 -8.25 -5.50
N LEU A 258 -22.56 -8.97 -6.14
CA LEU A 258 -22.89 -10.14 -6.95
C LEU A 258 -23.30 -11.35 -6.10
N PHE A 259 -22.64 -11.59 -4.96
CA PHE A 259 -22.98 -12.70 -4.07
C PHE A 259 -24.22 -12.44 -3.20
N SER A 260 -24.78 -11.22 -3.23
CA SER A 260 -26.04 -10.90 -2.56
C SER A 260 -27.26 -11.64 -3.17
N GLY A 261 -27.12 -12.19 -4.37
CA GLY A 261 -28.19 -12.86 -5.11
C GLY A 261 -28.98 -11.94 -6.05
N ARG A 262 -28.55 -10.69 -6.24
CA ARG A 262 -29.13 -9.76 -7.22
C ARG A 262 -28.65 -10.13 -8.64
N ASP A 263 -29.60 -10.31 -9.55
CA ASP A 263 -29.28 -10.58 -10.96
C ASP A 263 -29.05 -9.26 -11.72
N LEU A 264 -27.78 -8.91 -11.91
CA LEU A 264 -27.39 -7.72 -12.67
C LEU A 264 -27.26 -8.09 -14.15
N LYS A 265 -28.06 -7.44 -15.03
CA LYS A 265 -27.97 -7.58 -16.49
C LYS A 265 -26.80 -6.72 -17.02
N VAL A 266 -25.73 -7.33 -17.53
CA VAL A 266 -24.40 -6.69 -17.73
C VAL A 266 -24.09 -6.34 -19.19
N ASN A 267 -25.04 -6.46 -20.13
CA ASN A 267 -24.73 -6.22 -21.55
C ASN A 267 -24.28 -4.78 -21.85
N THR A 268 -24.86 -3.77 -21.20
CA THR A 268 -24.40 -2.37 -21.29
C THR A 268 -23.08 -2.13 -20.54
N LEU A 269 -22.86 -2.86 -19.43
CA LEU A 269 -21.64 -2.78 -18.62
C LEU A 269 -20.40 -3.32 -19.35
N ARG A 270 -20.54 -4.39 -20.13
CA ARG A 270 -19.43 -4.96 -20.93
C ARG A 270 -18.96 -3.98 -21.99
N VAL A 271 -19.89 -3.33 -22.70
CA VAL A 271 -19.57 -2.33 -23.74
C VAL A 271 -18.94 -1.07 -23.14
N ALA A 272 -19.45 -0.59 -21.99
CA ALA A 272 -18.87 0.55 -21.28
C ALA A 272 -17.45 0.25 -20.75
N LEU A 273 -17.21 -0.95 -20.20
CA LEU A 273 -15.90 -1.39 -19.71
C LEU A 273 -14.83 -1.44 -20.82
N PHE A 274 -15.13 -2.07 -21.96
CA PHE A 274 -14.14 -2.23 -23.03
C PHE A 274 -13.81 -0.92 -23.75
N SER A 275 -14.81 -0.04 -23.91
CA SER A 275 -14.62 1.28 -24.54
C SER A 275 -13.77 2.19 -23.65
N LEU A 276 -13.96 2.12 -22.33
CA LEU A 276 -13.24 2.93 -21.36
C LEU A 276 -11.83 2.42 -21.07
N LEU A 277 -11.61 1.10 -21.01
CA LEU A 277 -10.28 0.50 -20.88
C LEU A 277 -9.37 0.88 -22.07
N GLY A 278 -9.93 0.94 -23.27
CA GLY A 278 -9.21 1.43 -24.46
C GLY A 278 -8.79 2.90 -24.33
N VAL A 279 -9.66 3.76 -23.79
CA VAL A 279 -9.37 5.18 -23.56
C VAL A 279 -8.34 5.38 -22.44
N ILE A 280 -8.42 4.63 -21.35
CA ILE A 280 -7.46 4.72 -20.23
C ILE A 280 -6.06 4.24 -20.66
N ALA A 281 -5.98 3.14 -21.41
CA ALA A 281 -4.70 2.69 -21.99
C ALA A 281 -4.07 3.74 -22.91
N LEU A 282 -4.91 4.46 -23.68
CA LEU A 282 -4.48 5.52 -24.59
C LEU A 282 -4.09 6.83 -23.85
N LEU A 283 -4.73 7.13 -22.72
CA LEU A 283 -4.43 8.29 -21.87
C LEU A 283 -3.17 8.09 -21.01
N LEU A 284 -2.99 6.90 -20.42
CA LEU A 284 -1.77 6.51 -19.71
C LEU A 284 -0.54 6.50 -20.64
N TRP A 285 -0.77 6.24 -21.93
CA TRP A 285 0.24 6.28 -22.97
C TRP A 285 0.61 7.70 -23.41
N ARG A 286 -0.39 8.60 -23.57
CA ARG A 286 -0.16 9.95 -24.10
C ARG A 286 0.40 10.93 -23.08
N LEU A 287 0.26 10.63 -21.79
CA LEU A 287 0.62 11.54 -20.72
C LEU A 287 1.62 10.86 -19.78
N GLN A 288 2.92 11.06 -20.06
CA GLN A 288 3.96 11.08 -19.01
C GLN A 288 3.75 12.29 -18.06
N SER A 289 2.51 12.57 -17.71
CA SER A 289 2.05 13.66 -16.86
C SER A 289 1.90 13.13 -15.43
N PRO A 290 2.05 13.98 -14.40
CA PRO A 290 1.78 13.60 -13.02
C PRO A 290 0.40 12.92 -12.89
N VAL A 291 0.32 11.91 -12.03
CA VAL A 291 -0.94 11.24 -11.72
C VAL A 291 -1.92 12.26 -11.17
N THR A 292 -2.97 12.54 -11.94
CA THR A 292 -4.05 13.43 -11.52
C THR A 292 -5.14 12.66 -10.81
N THR A 293 -5.92 13.34 -9.97
CA THR A 293 -7.14 12.79 -9.35
C THR A 293 -8.08 12.17 -10.39
N VAL A 294 -8.15 12.76 -11.59
CA VAL A 294 -8.93 12.23 -12.72
C VAL A 294 -8.41 10.86 -13.17
N MET A 295 -7.10 10.68 -13.29
CA MET A 295 -6.51 9.39 -13.67
C MET A 295 -6.79 8.31 -12.61
N ILE A 296 -6.66 8.64 -11.33
CA ILE A 296 -7.00 7.73 -10.21
C ILE A 296 -8.48 7.32 -10.29
N ALA A 297 -9.39 8.28 -10.52
CA ALA A 297 -10.81 8.00 -10.65
C ALA A 297 -11.11 7.07 -11.83
N LEU A 298 -10.56 7.36 -13.02
CA LEU A 298 -10.74 6.54 -14.21
C LEU A 298 -10.21 5.10 -14.03
N LEU A 299 -9.01 4.95 -13.45
CA LEU A 299 -8.43 3.64 -13.15
C LEU A 299 -9.30 2.80 -12.22
N ASN A 300 -9.78 3.39 -11.12
CA ASN A 300 -10.68 2.69 -10.19
C ASN A 300 -12.04 2.38 -10.82
N TRP A 301 -12.53 3.24 -11.70
CA TRP A 301 -13.78 3.01 -12.42
C TRP A 301 -13.66 1.84 -13.39
N ALA A 302 -12.56 1.75 -14.15
CA ALA A 302 -12.27 0.60 -15.01
C ALA A 302 -12.05 -0.70 -14.22
N LEU A 303 -11.30 -0.63 -13.12
CA LEU A 303 -11.12 -1.75 -12.19
C LEU A 303 -12.46 -2.30 -11.71
N PHE A 304 -13.37 -1.42 -11.24
CA PHE A 304 -14.68 -1.82 -10.74
C PHE A 304 -15.47 -2.64 -11.75
N PHE A 305 -15.56 -2.17 -12.99
CA PHE A 305 -16.31 -2.87 -14.03
C PHE A 305 -15.63 -4.17 -14.47
N ALA A 306 -14.29 -4.21 -14.52
CA ALA A 306 -13.56 -5.45 -14.81
C ALA A 306 -13.83 -6.51 -13.74
N CYS A 307 -13.79 -6.11 -12.46
CA CYS A 307 -14.15 -6.95 -11.34
C CYS A 307 -15.61 -7.41 -11.42
N LEU A 308 -16.57 -6.53 -11.74
CA LEU A 308 -17.98 -6.92 -11.92
C LEU A 308 -18.16 -8.00 -12.99
N VAL A 309 -17.47 -7.92 -14.13
CA VAL A 309 -17.57 -8.93 -15.18
C VAL A 309 -16.99 -10.26 -14.69
N VAL A 310 -15.77 -10.26 -14.15
CA VAL A 310 -15.08 -11.47 -13.71
C VAL A 310 -15.79 -12.13 -12.52
N HIS A 311 -16.14 -11.34 -11.50
CA HIS A 311 -16.82 -11.84 -10.30
C HIS A 311 -18.23 -12.34 -10.61
N ARG A 312 -18.89 -11.82 -11.65
CA ARG A 312 -20.18 -12.35 -12.10
C ARG A 312 -20.00 -13.75 -12.69
N GLU A 313 -19.06 -13.93 -13.60
CA GLU A 313 -18.79 -15.26 -14.17
C GLU A 313 -18.38 -16.26 -13.08
N LEU A 314 -17.62 -15.79 -12.08
CA LEU A 314 -17.27 -16.58 -10.91
C LEU A 314 -18.49 -16.91 -10.05
N TYR A 315 -19.39 -15.95 -9.81
CA TYR A 315 -20.65 -16.18 -9.10
C TYR A 315 -21.52 -17.21 -9.83
N LEU A 316 -21.65 -17.13 -11.15
CA LEU A 316 -22.36 -18.13 -11.97
C LEU A 316 -21.64 -19.49 -11.99
N ALA A 317 -20.33 -19.48 -11.77
CA ALA A 317 -19.51 -20.68 -11.67
C ALA A 317 -19.58 -21.37 -10.30
N ARG A 318 -20.24 -20.78 -9.29
CA ARG A 318 -20.37 -21.36 -7.96
C ARG A 318 -20.93 -22.79 -8.01
N PRO A 319 -20.48 -23.69 -7.12
CA PRO A 319 -21.02 -25.04 -7.08
C PRO A 319 -22.48 -25.05 -6.63
N ARG A 320 -23.26 -25.98 -7.18
CA ARG A 320 -24.62 -26.27 -6.72
C ARG A 320 -24.61 -27.20 -5.51
N SER A 321 -23.63 -28.11 -5.44
CA SER A 321 -23.45 -29.00 -4.30
C SER A 321 -22.80 -28.29 -3.11
N PRO A 322 -23.41 -28.31 -1.90
CA PRO A 322 -22.79 -27.77 -0.68
C PRO A 322 -21.44 -28.40 -0.32
N ALA A 323 -21.19 -29.65 -0.73
CA ALA A 323 -19.94 -30.36 -0.46
C ALA A 323 -18.74 -29.74 -1.20
N LEU A 324 -18.96 -29.06 -2.32
CA LEU A 324 -17.91 -28.41 -3.10
C LEU A 324 -17.65 -26.97 -2.66
N ALA A 325 -18.52 -26.38 -1.83
CA ALA A 325 -18.42 -24.96 -1.45
C ALA A 325 -17.13 -24.61 -0.69
N PRO A 326 -16.63 -25.41 0.28
CA PRO A 326 -15.36 -25.12 0.94
C PRO A 326 -14.16 -25.14 -0.03
N ARG A 327 -14.15 -26.07 -1.00
CA ARG A 327 -13.12 -26.13 -2.06
C ARG A 327 -13.21 -24.94 -3.02
N TYR A 328 -14.42 -24.47 -3.30
CA TYR A 328 -14.65 -23.27 -4.08
C TYR A 328 -14.03 -22.02 -3.43
N TYR A 329 -14.24 -21.82 -2.12
CA TYR A 329 -13.58 -20.72 -1.38
C TYR A 329 -12.06 -20.86 -1.35
N LEU A 330 -11.54 -22.08 -1.15
CA LEU A 330 -10.10 -22.33 -1.17
C LEU A 330 -9.48 -21.97 -2.53
N MET A 331 -10.08 -22.42 -3.64
CA MET A 331 -9.61 -22.06 -4.98
C MET A 331 -9.70 -20.56 -5.24
N MET A 332 -10.75 -19.89 -4.75
CA MET A 332 -10.84 -18.43 -4.88
C MET A 332 -9.71 -17.72 -4.15
N GLY A 333 -9.41 -18.12 -2.91
CA GLY A 333 -8.30 -17.56 -2.15
C GLY A 333 -6.95 -17.81 -2.83
N LEU A 334 -6.71 -19.05 -3.28
CA LEU A 334 -5.48 -19.41 -4.01
C LEU A 334 -5.33 -18.61 -5.30
N GLY A 335 -6.43 -18.42 -6.05
CA GLY A 335 -6.45 -17.59 -7.23
C GLY A 335 -6.03 -16.16 -6.90
N GLY A 336 -6.57 -15.59 -5.82
CA GLY A 336 -6.19 -14.25 -5.36
C GLY A 336 -4.70 -14.11 -5.01
N VAL A 337 -4.13 -15.09 -4.31
CA VAL A 337 -2.68 -15.16 -4.01
C VAL A 337 -1.87 -15.21 -5.31
N ILE A 338 -2.21 -16.13 -6.23
CA ILE A 338 -1.49 -16.30 -7.50
C ILE A 338 -1.55 -15.01 -8.32
N GLY A 339 -2.73 -14.40 -8.45
CA GLY A 339 -2.91 -13.15 -9.19
C GLY A 339 -2.03 -12.02 -8.65
N THR A 340 -2.02 -11.85 -7.33
CA THR A 340 -1.19 -10.84 -6.66
C THR A 340 0.30 -11.15 -6.79
N ALA A 341 0.67 -12.42 -6.65
CA ALA A 341 2.05 -12.89 -6.77
C ALA A 341 2.63 -12.72 -8.18
N LEU A 342 1.81 -12.89 -9.23
CA LEU A 342 2.19 -12.68 -10.62
C LEU A 342 2.60 -11.23 -10.90
N VAL A 343 2.00 -10.27 -10.20
CA VAL A 343 2.30 -8.85 -10.37
C VAL A 343 3.47 -8.43 -9.50
N THR A 344 3.51 -8.86 -8.23
CA THR A 344 4.47 -8.27 -7.29
C THR A 344 5.83 -8.99 -7.21
N PRO A 345 5.93 -10.25 -6.76
CA PRO A 345 7.19 -11.00 -6.76
C PRO A 345 7.70 -11.37 -8.15
N VAL A 346 6.83 -11.74 -9.10
CA VAL A 346 7.26 -12.09 -10.47
C VAL A 346 7.57 -10.84 -11.30
N GLY A 347 6.87 -9.73 -11.08
CA GLY A 347 7.26 -8.41 -11.61
C GLY A 347 8.63 -7.93 -11.10
N ALA A 348 9.12 -8.48 -9.98
CA ALA A 348 10.48 -8.26 -9.46
C ALA A 348 11.57 -9.09 -10.17
N LEU A 349 11.23 -9.93 -11.17
CA LEU A 349 12.20 -10.65 -12.02
C LEU A 349 12.98 -9.73 -12.99
N ARG A 350 13.31 -8.50 -12.56
CA ARG A 350 14.13 -7.52 -13.30
C ARG A 350 13.57 -7.11 -14.67
N LEU A 351 12.26 -7.26 -14.89
CA LEU A 351 11.58 -6.59 -15.99
C LEU A 351 11.53 -5.11 -15.65
N SER A 352 12.59 -4.41 -16.04
CA SER A 352 12.78 -3.02 -15.66
C SER A 352 11.77 -2.12 -16.42
N PHE A 353 11.12 -2.59 -17.49
CA PHE A 353 10.24 -1.80 -18.37
C PHE A 353 8.98 -1.26 -17.66
N GLY A 354 8.90 0.07 -17.48
CA GLY A 354 7.67 0.82 -17.16
C GLY A 354 6.59 0.10 -16.34
N PHE A 355 5.33 0.27 -16.73
CA PHE A 355 4.16 -0.35 -16.08
C PHE A 355 3.96 -1.84 -16.48
N ALA A 356 5.02 -2.66 -16.50
CA ALA A 356 4.98 -4.10 -16.78
C ALA A 356 3.85 -4.84 -16.02
N ASP A 357 3.66 -4.45 -14.76
CA ASP A 357 2.64 -4.96 -13.84
C ASP A 357 1.22 -4.89 -14.43
N LEU A 358 0.87 -3.78 -15.09
CA LEU A 358 -0.44 -3.58 -15.71
C LEU A 358 -0.63 -4.47 -16.95
N TYR A 359 0.42 -4.66 -17.75
CA TYR A 359 0.37 -5.53 -18.92
C TYR A 359 0.23 -7.00 -18.51
N ILE A 360 0.98 -7.45 -17.51
CA ILE A 360 0.88 -8.81 -16.95
C ILE A 360 -0.52 -9.04 -16.39
N ALA A 361 -1.05 -8.08 -15.61
CA ALA A 361 -2.38 -8.17 -15.05
C ALA A 361 -3.47 -8.22 -16.12
N LEU A 362 -3.37 -7.38 -17.16
CA LEU A 362 -4.32 -7.38 -18.27
C LEU A 362 -4.26 -8.69 -19.06
N ALA A 363 -3.06 -9.24 -19.26
CA ALA A 363 -2.88 -10.55 -19.90
C ALA A 363 -3.52 -11.67 -19.09
N ALA A 364 -3.28 -11.71 -17.78
CA ALA A 364 -3.91 -12.69 -16.88
C ALA A 364 -5.44 -12.56 -16.87
N LEU A 365 -5.96 -11.33 -16.82
CA LEU A 365 -7.39 -11.04 -16.88
C LEU A 365 -8.02 -11.53 -18.18
N VAL A 366 -7.43 -11.14 -19.32
CA VAL A 366 -7.91 -11.52 -20.65
C VAL A 366 -7.87 -13.03 -20.83
N ALA A 367 -6.80 -13.71 -20.39
CA ALA A 367 -6.70 -15.15 -20.43
C ALA A 367 -7.79 -15.83 -19.57
N ALA A 368 -8.04 -15.32 -18.36
CA ALA A 368 -9.08 -15.85 -17.47
C ALA A 368 -10.49 -15.69 -18.07
N VAL A 369 -10.80 -14.52 -18.63
CA VAL A 369 -12.08 -14.25 -19.30
C VAL A 369 -12.23 -15.06 -20.58
N ALA A 370 -11.18 -15.16 -21.40
CA ALA A 370 -11.19 -15.95 -22.62
C ALA A 370 -11.34 -17.45 -22.33
N TYR A 371 -10.75 -17.96 -21.25
CA TYR A 371 -10.96 -19.34 -20.79
C TYR A 371 -12.42 -19.58 -20.35
N ALA A 372 -13.00 -18.63 -19.61
CA ALA A 372 -14.40 -18.70 -19.21
C ALA A 372 -15.35 -18.69 -20.42
N ALA A 373 -15.07 -17.85 -21.43
CA ALA A 373 -15.87 -17.72 -22.66
C ALA A 373 -15.62 -18.85 -23.69
N GLY A 374 -14.39 -19.38 -23.76
CA GLY A 374 -13.96 -20.41 -24.71
C GLY A 374 -14.68 -21.75 -24.53
N LYS A 375 -15.26 -22.00 -23.34
CA LYS A 375 -16.18 -23.11 -23.11
C LYS A 375 -17.49 -23.02 -23.91
N GLU A 376 -17.89 -21.83 -24.35
CA GLU A 376 -19.07 -21.61 -25.19
C GLU A 376 -18.74 -21.30 -26.65
N LYS A 377 -17.55 -20.74 -26.96
CA LYS A 377 -17.21 -20.19 -28.30
C LYS A 377 -15.96 -20.78 -28.98
N GLY A 378 -15.24 -21.73 -28.36
CA GLY A 378 -14.12 -22.47 -28.97
C GLY A 378 -12.74 -21.79 -28.92
N PRO A 379 -11.67 -22.42 -29.45
CA PRO A 379 -10.26 -21.99 -29.28
C PRO A 379 -9.89 -20.67 -30.00
N ARG A 380 -10.74 -20.19 -30.91
CA ARG A 380 -10.51 -18.94 -31.66
C ARG A 380 -10.53 -17.69 -30.78
N THR A 381 -11.31 -17.69 -29.69
CA THR A 381 -11.35 -16.57 -28.74
C THR A 381 -10.06 -16.46 -27.92
N LEU A 382 -9.43 -17.60 -27.58
CA LEU A 382 -8.14 -17.61 -26.90
C LEU A 382 -7.00 -17.12 -27.80
N ALA A 383 -7.02 -17.49 -29.09
CA ALA A 383 -6.04 -17.02 -30.07
C ALA A 383 -6.16 -15.50 -30.32
N ALA A 384 -7.38 -14.97 -30.48
CA ALA A 384 -7.61 -13.53 -30.67
C ALA A 384 -7.16 -12.71 -29.43
N ALA A 385 -7.43 -13.22 -28.23
CA ALA A 385 -6.93 -12.65 -26.98
C ALA A 385 -5.40 -12.63 -26.93
N ALA A 386 -4.73 -13.73 -27.29
CA ALA A 386 -3.27 -13.80 -27.31
C ALA A 386 -2.65 -12.82 -28.33
N VAL A 387 -3.25 -12.69 -29.51
CA VAL A 387 -2.80 -11.73 -30.55
C VAL A 387 -2.98 -10.29 -30.08
N LEU A 388 -4.10 -9.96 -29.44
CA LEU A 388 -4.33 -8.62 -28.89
C LEU A 388 -3.31 -8.28 -27.81
N LEU A 389 -3.02 -9.22 -26.91
CA LEU A 389 -2.02 -9.03 -25.85
C LEU A 389 -0.61 -8.87 -26.42
N ALA A 390 -0.23 -9.66 -27.42
CA ALA A 390 1.06 -9.53 -28.10
C ALA A 390 1.18 -8.17 -28.82
N GLY A 391 0.11 -7.71 -29.46
CA GLY A 391 0.07 -6.40 -30.11
C GLY A 391 0.23 -5.24 -29.13
N LEU A 392 -0.48 -5.28 -27.99
CA LEU A 392 -0.36 -4.28 -26.93
C LEU A 392 1.05 -4.27 -26.31
N PHE A 393 1.64 -5.44 -26.10
CA PHE A 393 3.00 -5.57 -25.57
C PHE A 393 4.05 -4.98 -26.51
N VAL A 394 3.99 -5.32 -27.81
CA VAL A 394 4.93 -4.80 -28.83
C VAL A 394 4.76 -3.29 -29.02
N LEU A 395 3.52 -2.78 -28.99
CA LEU A 395 3.25 -1.34 -29.04
C LEU A 395 3.84 -0.62 -27.82
N GLY A 396 3.66 -1.17 -26.62
CA GLY A 396 4.25 -0.62 -25.39
C GLY A 396 5.77 -0.53 -25.44
N MET A 397 6.44 -1.54 -26.02
CA MET A 397 7.90 -1.56 -26.19
C MET A 397 8.41 -0.53 -27.21
N LYS A 398 7.66 -0.26 -28.29
CA LYS A 398 8.10 0.63 -29.37
C LYS A 398 7.90 2.11 -29.08
N VAL A 399 6.98 2.49 -28.19
CA VAL A 399 6.63 3.90 -27.99
C VAL A 399 7.38 4.57 -26.83
N SER A 400 8.28 3.88 -26.13
CA SER A 400 8.89 4.49 -24.93
C SER A 400 9.81 5.69 -25.18
N GLY A 401 10.22 6.02 -26.43
CA GLY A 401 10.81 7.31 -26.87
C GLY A 401 12.15 7.76 -26.24
N GLU A 402 12.42 7.40 -24.99
CA GLU A 402 13.56 7.77 -24.17
C GLU A 402 14.60 6.65 -24.20
N SER A 403 15.88 7.01 -24.33
CA SER A 403 16.96 6.02 -24.21
C SER A 403 17.20 5.72 -22.75
N ARG A 404 16.59 4.63 -22.30
CA ARG A 404 16.83 4.10 -20.96
C ARG A 404 18.30 3.69 -20.81
N VAL A 405 19.00 4.36 -19.90
CA VAL A 405 20.40 4.08 -19.53
C VAL A 405 20.47 2.91 -18.55
N PHE A 406 19.56 2.91 -17.57
CA PHE A 406 19.52 1.88 -16.54
C PHE A 406 18.10 1.67 -16.02
N GLY A 407 17.85 0.51 -15.45
CA GLY A 407 16.81 0.43 -14.45
C GLY A 407 16.78 -0.87 -13.68
N LEU A 408 16.16 -0.76 -12.51
CA LEU A 408 16.24 -1.74 -11.46
C LEU A 408 14.93 -1.77 -10.71
N ARG A 409 14.60 -2.93 -10.17
CA ARG A 409 13.47 -3.13 -9.26
C ARG A 409 13.96 -3.90 -8.06
N ASN A 410 13.76 -3.38 -6.86
CA ASN A 410 14.20 -4.01 -5.61
C ASN A 410 13.13 -3.85 -4.50
N PHE A 411 13.50 -4.05 -3.23
CA PHE A 411 12.59 -3.97 -2.08
C PHE A 411 12.08 -2.54 -1.76
N TYR A 412 12.71 -1.48 -2.27
CA TYR A 412 12.32 -0.10 -1.95
C TYR A 412 11.64 0.61 -3.11
N GLY A 413 11.91 0.20 -4.36
CA GLY A 413 11.42 0.94 -5.51
C GLY A 413 11.50 0.26 -6.87
N VAL A 414 11.04 1.03 -7.86
CA VAL A 414 11.40 0.87 -9.27
C VAL A 414 12.22 2.10 -9.63
N TYR A 415 13.44 1.88 -10.13
CA TYR A 415 14.40 2.92 -10.48
C TYR A 415 14.62 2.95 -11.99
N ARG A 416 14.68 4.16 -12.54
CA ARG A 416 15.04 4.40 -13.94
C ARG A 416 16.07 5.52 -14.02
N VAL A 417 17.05 5.31 -14.89
CA VAL A 417 17.94 6.37 -15.36
C VAL A 417 17.70 6.52 -16.85
N GLU A 418 17.31 7.72 -17.25
CA GLU A 418 16.87 8.04 -18.60
C GLU A 418 17.64 9.28 -19.08
N ASP A 419 18.10 9.24 -20.33
CA ASP A 419 18.73 10.37 -21.00
C ASP A 419 17.73 11.03 -21.95
N ASP A 420 17.46 12.31 -21.70
CA ASP A 420 16.77 13.21 -22.62
C ASP A 420 17.82 13.82 -23.54
N LYS A 421 18.00 13.20 -24.71
CA LYS A 421 19.03 13.59 -25.68
C LYS A 421 18.80 14.97 -26.29
N GLU A 422 17.53 15.37 -26.46
CA GLU A 422 17.20 16.68 -27.03
C GLU A 422 17.60 17.81 -26.08
N ARG A 423 17.40 17.61 -24.78
CA ARG A 423 17.68 18.62 -23.76
C ARG A 423 19.06 18.47 -23.09
N GLY A 424 19.77 17.38 -23.39
CA GLY A 424 21.08 17.09 -22.78
C GLY A 424 20.99 16.87 -21.27
N LEU A 425 19.95 16.17 -20.81
CA LEU A 425 19.70 15.92 -19.39
C LEU A 425 19.67 14.43 -19.08
N ARG A 426 20.24 14.04 -17.95
CA ARG A 426 20.05 12.71 -17.35
C ARG A 426 19.15 12.83 -16.14
N ARG A 427 18.16 11.95 -16.03
CA ARG A 427 17.17 11.96 -14.94
C ARG A 427 17.22 10.67 -14.15
N PHE A 428 17.17 10.78 -12.82
CA PHE A 428 16.92 9.66 -11.92
C PHE A 428 15.47 9.69 -11.47
N ILE A 429 14.76 8.60 -11.72
CA ILE A 429 13.34 8.47 -11.43
C ILE A 429 13.11 7.28 -10.50
N HIS A 430 12.41 7.51 -9.40
CA HIS A 430 11.91 6.49 -8.48
C HIS A 430 10.38 6.48 -8.56
N GLY A 431 9.80 5.39 -9.06
CA GLY A 431 8.36 5.32 -9.32
C GLY A 431 7.92 6.33 -10.39
N ALA A 432 7.21 7.36 -9.95
CA ALA A 432 6.75 8.49 -10.78
C ALA A 432 7.46 9.83 -10.47
N THR A 433 8.39 9.85 -9.50
CA THR A 433 9.04 11.08 -9.02
C THR A 433 10.46 11.19 -9.56
N VAL A 434 10.84 12.39 -10.02
CA VAL A 434 12.22 12.72 -10.40
C VAL A 434 12.97 13.16 -9.14
N HIS A 435 14.00 12.42 -8.73
CA HIS A 435 14.82 12.71 -7.54
C HIS A 435 16.17 13.33 -7.87
N GLY A 436 16.49 13.48 -9.15
CA GLY A 436 17.76 14.04 -9.58
C GLY A 436 17.80 14.28 -11.07
N ILE A 437 18.37 15.41 -11.46
CA ILE A 437 18.66 15.73 -12.86
C ILE A 437 20.10 16.19 -12.95
N GLN A 438 20.83 15.74 -13.97
CA GLN A 438 22.18 16.19 -14.26
C GLN A 438 22.26 16.69 -15.71
N HIS A 439 22.89 17.83 -15.92
CA HIS A 439 23.25 18.27 -17.27
C HIS A 439 24.38 17.40 -17.81
N LEU A 440 24.24 16.96 -19.06
CA LEU A 440 25.23 16.14 -19.75
C LEU A 440 26.32 16.96 -20.46
N ALA A 441 26.09 18.27 -20.62
CA ALA A 441 27.04 19.16 -21.27
C ALA A 441 28.24 19.45 -20.35
N ALA A 442 29.44 19.36 -20.92
CA ALA A 442 30.69 19.60 -20.20
C ALA A 442 30.75 21.00 -19.57
N GLY A 443 31.14 21.07 -18.29
CA GLY A 443 31.22 22.30 -17.50
C GLY A 443 29.89 22.73 -16.86
N SER A 444 28.82 21.98 -17.02
CA SER A 444 27.49 22.26 -16.43
C SER A 444 26.96 21.14 -15.54
N GLU A 445 27.70 20.04 -15.41
CA GLU A 445 27.30 18.82 -14.69
C GLU A 445 27.04 19.07 -13.21
N LEU A 446 27.71 20.08 -12.64
CA LEU A 446 27.62 20.43 -11.21
C LEU A 446 26.54 21.46 -10.89
N ARG A 447 25.87 22.02 -11.91
CA ARG A 447 24.78 22.97 -11.65
C ARG A 447 23.70 22.27 -10.86
N THR A 448 23.32 22.86 -9.73
CA THR A 448 22.21 22.39 -8.93
C THR A 448 20.91 22.44 -9.74
N THR A 449 20.17 21.35 -9.69
CA THR A 449 18.93 21.14 -10.45
C THR A 449 17.76 20.82 -9.52
N VAL A 450 16.63 20.45 -10.10
CA VAL A 450 15.39 20.08 -9.43
C VAL A 450 14.99 21.16 -8.42
N TYR A 451 14.66 20.76 -7.21
CA TYR A 451 14.33 21.64 -6.09
C TYR A 451 15.57 22.22 -5.37
N TYR A 452 16.79 21.84 -5.77
CA TYR A 452 18.04 22.43 -5.26
C TYR A 452 18.56 23.60 -6.10
N ALA A 453 17.96 23.84 -7.26
CA ALA A 453 18.41 24.86 -8.18
C ALA A 453 18.51 26.24 -7.51
N ALA A 454 19.48 27.03 -7.95
CA ALA A 454 19.72 28.37 -7.43
C ALA A 454 18.43 29.20 -7.33
N GLY A 455 18.28 29.88 -6.19
CA GLY A 455 17.10 30.64 -5.83
C GLY A 455 15.97 29.81 -5.20
N SER A 456 16.21 28.53 -4.91
CA SER A 456 15.28 27.72 -4.12
C SER A 456 15.44 28.00 -2.61
N PRO A 457 14.42 27.71 -1.79
CA PRO A 457 14.52 27.91 -0.35
C PRO A 457 15.64 27.08 0.30
N VAL A 458 15.91 25.86 -0.20
CA VAL A 458 17.04 25.05 0.29
C VAL A 458 18.39 25.67 -0.05
N SER A 459 18.58 26.19 -1.28
CA SER A 459 19.84 26.84 -1.64
C SER A 459 20.09 28.06 -0.76
N GLU A 460 19.05 28.86 -0.50
CA GLU A 460 19.14 30.03 0.38
C GLU A 460 19.59 29.68 1.81
N VAL A 461 19.08 28.59 2.39
CA VAL A 461 19.49 28.14 3.73
C VAL A 461 20.92 27.60 3.73
N LEU A 462 21.32 26.82 2.72
CA LEU A 462 22.69 26.29 2.60
C LEU A 462 23.73 27.41 2.42
N ASP A 463 23.34 28.49 1.74
CA ASP A 463 24.20 29.66 1.53
C ASP A 463 24.35 30.50 2.80
N THR A 464 23.26 30.74 3.52
CA THR A 464 23.19 31.70 4.63
C THR A 464 23.49 31.09 6.00
N PHE A 465 23.21 29.80 6.22
CA PHE A 465 23.47 29.13 7.50
C PHE A 465 24.90 28.55 7.54
N PRO A 466 25.72 28.87 8.55
CA PRO A 466 27.13 28.46 8.61
C PRO A 466 27.30 27.03 9.15
N ALA A 467 26.73 26.02 8.48
CA ALA A 467 26.90 24.62 8.86
C ALA A 467 28.29 24.08 8.51
N ARG A 468 28.93 23.36 9.44
CA ARG A 468 30.16 22.59 9.18
C ARG A 468 29.88 21.10 9.09
N ARG A 469 28.95 20.59 9.88
CA ARG A 469 28.52 19.20 9.93
C ARG A 469 27.06 19.10 9.50
N VAL A 470 26.82 18.49 8.35
CA VAL A 470 25.50 18.34 7.75
C VAL A 470 25.10 16.86 7.79
N GLY A 471 23.95 16.58 8.39
CA GLY A 471 23.27 15.29 8.25
C GLY A 471 22.19 15.42 7.19
N ALA A 472 22.09 14.49 6.25
CA ALA A 472 21.12 14.52 5.17
C ALA A 472 20.32 13.21 5.18
N VAL A 473 19.01 13.30 5.38
CA VAL A 473 18.09 12.16 5.30
C VAL A 473 17.57 12.08 3.87
N GLY A 474 17.92 11.00 3.17
CA GLY A 474 17.76 10.85 1.72
C GLY A 474 18.97 11.33 0.92
N LEU A 475 19.33 10.59 -0.13
CA LEU A 475 20.47 10.89 -1.01
C LEU A 475 20.03 11.46 -2.37
N GLY A 476 18.98 10.88 -2.97
CA GLY A 476 18.66 11.10 -4.37
C GLY A 476 19.84 10.70 -5.26
N VAL A 477 20.44 11.66 -5.96
CA VAL A 477 21.69 11.48 -6.71
C VAL A 477 22.84 12.36 -6.19
N GLY A 478 22.68 12.97 -5.01
CA GLY A 478 23.68 13.84 -4.40
C GLY A 478 23.66 15.31 -4.85
N VAL A 479 22.60 15.77 -5.53
CA VAL A 479 22.50 17.18 -6.00
C VAL A 479 22.65 18.17 -4.84
N SER A 480 22.14 17.82 -3.65
CA SER A 480 22.20 18.66 -2.44
C SER A 480 23.60 19.07 -2.02
N CYS A 481 24.62 18.26 -2.31
CA CYS A 481 26.00 18.58 -1.95
C CYS A 481 26.83 19.15 -3.10
N ALA A 482 26.23 19.40 -4.28
CA ALA A 482 26.94 19.91 -5.45
C ALA A 482 27.64 21.25 -5.16
N ASP A 483 26.96 22.14 -4.43
CA ASP A 483 27.46 23.46 -4.02
C ASP A 483 28.00 23.47 -2.58
N ALA A 484 28.31 22.30 -2.00
CA ALA A 484 28.78 22.22 -0.63
C ALA A 484 30.11 22.99 -0.43
N LYS A 485 30.20 23.73 0.67
CA LYS A 485 31.38 24.55 1.00
C LYS A 485 32.58 23.64 1.32
N PRO A 486 33.79 23.94 0.82
CA PRO A 486 35.00 23.19 1.17
C PRO A 486 35.22 23.11 2.68
N GLY A 487 35.67 21.95 3.16
CA GLY A 487 35.92 21.71 4.59
C GLY A 487 34.65 21.39 5.41
N THR A 488 33.49 21.31 4.78
CA THR A 488 32.28 20.76 5.43
C THR A 488 32.27 19.23 5.40
N GLU A 489 31.56 18.63 6.34
CA GLU A 489 31.30 17.20 6.42
C GLU A 489 29.82 16.94 6.16
N TRP A 490 29.52 15.98 5.28
CA TRP A 490 28.17 15.56 4.93
C TRP A 490 28.00 14.07 5.17
N VAL A 491 27.01 13.71 5.97
CA VAL A 491 26.60 12.32 6.23
C VAL A 491 25.21 12.11 5.68
N PHE A 492 25.09 11.29 4.63
CA PHE A 492 23.81 10.90 4.05
C PHE A 492 23.28 9.63 4.72
N TYR A 493 22.01 9.62 5.09
CA TYR A 493 21.27 8.43 5.52
C TYR A 493 20.31 8.04 4.41
N GLU A 494 20.69 7.03 3.63
CA GLU A 494 19.94 6.55 2.48
C GLU A 494 19.31 5.20 2.80
N LEU A 495 18.00 5.08 2.63
CA LEU A 495 17.27 3.85 2.95
C LEU A 495 17.73 2.69 2.07
N ASP A 496 18.02 2.96 0.79
CA ASP A 496 18.29 1.93 -0.21
C ASP A 496 19.75 1.96 -0.72
N PRO A 497 20.55 0.89 -0.48
CA PRO A 497 21.92 0.81 -1.01
C PRO A 497 22.00 0.88 -2.55
N ASP A 498 20.95 0.48 -3.28
CA ASP A 498 20.94 0.59 -4.73
C ASP A 498 20.86 2.04 -5.21
N VAL A 499 20.29 2.96 -4.42
CA VAL A 499 20.28 4.41 -4.72
C VAL A 499 21.68 4.99 -4.63
N GLU A 500 22.48 4.60 -3.63
CA GLU A 500 23.89 4.98 -3.55
C GLU A 500 24.66 4.49 -4.78
N MET A 501 24.48 3.22 -5.16
CA MET A 501 25.10 2.64 -6.34
C MET A 501 24.72 3.40 -7.62
N ILE A 502 23.46 3.79 -7.78
CA ILE A 502 22.99 4.59 -8.91
C ILE A 502 23.65 5.98 -8.90
N ALA A 503 23.65 6.67 -7.76
CA ALA A 503 24.23 8.00 -7.60
C ALA A 503 25.72 8.02 -7.94
N ARG A 504 26.49 7.00 -7.54
CA ARG A 504 27.93 6.91 -7.83
C ARG A 504 28.25 6.47 -9.26
N LYS A 505 27.38 5.66 -9.87
CA LYS A 505 27.67 5.04 -11.19
C LYS A 505 27.19 5.87 -12.37
N TYR A 506 26.06 6.56 -12.22
CA TYR A 506 25.40 7.24 -13.35
C TYR A 506 25.38 8.76 -13.24
N PHE A 507 25.77 9.30 -12.09
CA PHE A 507 25.81 10.74 -11.77
C PHE A 507 27.18 11.11 -11.20
N THR A 508 27.54 12.40 -11.23
CA THR A 508 28.88 12.88 -10.84
C THR A 508 28.89 13.63 -9.51
N PHE A 509 27.74 14.06 -8.99
CA PHE A 509 27.65 14.98 -7.85
C PHE A 509 28.45 14.54 -6.62
N LEU A 510 28.38 13.26 -6.23
CA LEU A 510 29.09 12.74 -5.05
C LEU A 510 30.61 12.69 -5.24
N GLU A 511 31.08 12.39 -6.45
CA GLU A 511 32.51 12.31 -6.78
C GLU A 511 33.14 13.70 -6.78
N THR A 512 32.41 14.69 -7.30
CA THR A 512 32.89 16.07 -7.47
C THR A 512 32.60 16.99 -6.29
N CYS A 513 31.91 16.47 -5.26
CA CYS A 513 31.56 17.24 -4.07
C CYS A 513 32.82 17.72 -3.35
N LYS A 514 32.84 19.01 -2.97
CA LYS A 514 33.99 19.63 -2.27
C LYS A 514 34.01 19.34 -0.77
N ALA A 515 32.95 18.71 -0.25
CA ALA A 515 32.83 18.31 1.15
C ALA A 515 33.35 16.89 1.38
N ARG A 516 33.62 16.55 2.63
CA ARG A 516 33.83 15.15 3.03
C ARG A 516 32.48 14.46 3.10
N VAL A 517 32.19 13.58 2.14
CA VAL A 517 30.92 12.86 2.05
C VAL A 517 31.03 11.43 2.56
N SER A 518 30.09 11.01 3.39
CA SER A 518 29.83 9.60 3.72
C SER A 518 28.35 9.27 3.50
N VAL A 519 28.07 8.00 3.19
CA VAL A 519 26.71 7.48 3.03
C VAL A 519 26.55 6.30 3.99
N VAL A 520 25.49 6.32 4.77
CA VAL A 520 25.09 5.28 5.72
C VAL A 520 23.76 4.71 5.24
N THR A 521 23.78 3.44 4.83
CA THR A 521 22.58 2.78 4.30
C THR A 521 21.67 2.27 5.42
N GLY A 522 20.35 2.38 5.23
CA GLY A 522 19.33 1.92 6.17
C GLY A 522 18.38 3.04 6.62
N ASP A 523 17.36 2.70 7.42
CA ASP A 523 16.39 3.68 7.89
C ASP A 523 17.07 4.83 8.66
N ALA A 524 16.80 6.05 8.22
CA ALA A 524 17.46 7.24 8.76
C ALA A 524 17.09 7.48 10.22
N ARG A 525 15.86 7.20 10.64
CA ARG A 525 15.45 7.39 12.04
C ARG A 525 16.17 6.40 12.95
N VAL A 526 16.34 5.15 12.51
CA VAL A 526 17.12 4.14 13.24
C VAL A 526 18.59 4.54 13.32
N ASN A 527 19.22 4.91 12.21
CA ASN A 527 20.62 5.30 12.18
C ASN A 527 20.91 6.57 13.01
N LEU A 528 20.01 7.56 12.98
CA LEU A 528 20.12 8.77 13.81
C LEU A 528 20.01 8.49 15.31
N GLN A 529 19.43 7.36 15.75
CA GLN A 529 19.47 6.96 17.16
C GLN A 529 20.89 6.60 17.61
N LEU A 530 21.74 6.13 16.71
CA LEU A 530 23.11 5.72 16.99
C LEU A 530 24.10 6.90 17.01
N GLU A 531 23.73 8.03 16.41
CA GLU A 531 24.55 9.24 16.41
C GLU A 531 24.64 9.88 17.81
N PRO A 532 25.77 10.52 18.15
CA PRO A 532 25.90 11.24 19.41
C PRO A 532 25.02 12.50 19.44
N ALA A 533 24.72 12.98 20.63
CA ALA A 533 24.02 14.26 20.79
C ALA A 533 24.89 15.42 20.24
N GLY A 534 24.26 16.42 19.62
CA GLY A 534 24.98 17.58 19.06
C GLY A 534 25.88 17.30 17.85
N ARG A 535 25.66 16.18 17.16
CA ARG A 535 26.46 15.72 16.01
C ARG A 535 26.43 16.68 14.82
N PHE A 536 25.29 17.30 14.55
CA PHE A 536 25.02 18.07 13.33
C PHE A 536 24.72 19.54 13.63
N ASP A 537 25.18 20.43 12.76
CA ASP A 537 24.78 21.84 12.81
C ASP A 537 23.51 22.06 11.97
N LEU A 538 23.39 21.31 10.87
CA LEU A 538 22.22 21.27 9.99
C LEU A 538 21.79 19.82 9.77
N LEU A 539 20.52 19.53 10.02
CA LEU A 539 19.89 18.27 9.63
C LEU A 539 18.88 18.54 8.51
N TYR A 540 19.22 18.11 7.30
CA TYR A 540 18.40 18.25 6.12
C TYR A 540 17.57 16.98 5.91
N LEU A 541 16.27 17.11 5.62
CA LEU A 541 15.33 15.99 5.47
C LEU A 541 14.59 16.05 4.13
N ASP A 542 14.92 15.10 3.26
CA ASP A 542 14.35 14.91 1.92
C ASP A 542 14.23 13.42 1.62
N ALA A 543 13.50 12.74 2.50
CA ALA A 543 13.11 11.36 2.30
C ALA A 543 11.67 11.32 1.81
N PHE A 544 11.47 10.69 0.66
CA PHE A 544 10.17 10.49 0.06
C PHE A 544 9.98 9.01 -0.27
N THR A 545 8.78 8.52 -0.02
CA THR A 545 8.32 7.23 -0.55
C THR A 545 7.17 7.51 -1.49
N GLY A 546 7.46 7.52 -2.79
CA GLY A 546 6.54 8.03 -3.80
C GLY A 546 6.55 9.56 -3.80
N GLY A 547 5.44 10.17 -3.36
CA GLY A 547 5.16 11.60 -3.43
C GLY A 547 4.79 12.25 -2.09
N ALA A 548 5.16 11.62 -0.96
CA ALA A 548 5.08 12.24 0.36
C ALA A 548 6.19 11.76 1.31
N VAL A 549 6.48 12.57 2.33
CA VAL A 549 7.41 12.22 3.41
C VAL A 549 6.81 11.10 4.26
N PRO A 550 7.58 10.03 4.57
CA PRO A 550 7.13 8.94 5.43
C PRO A 550 6.66 9.44 6.80
N PHE A 551 5.50 8.95 7.26
CA PHE A 551 4.85 9.45 8.48
C PHE A 551 5.71 9.27 9.74
N HIS A 552 6.50 8.21 9.83
CA HIS A 552 7.37 7.95 10.99
C HIS A 552 8.56 8.92 11.10
N LEU A 553 8.81 9.76 10.09
CA LEU A 553 9.85 10.79 10.11
C LEU A 553 9.33 12.17 10.53
N VAL A 554 8.03 12.33 10.75
CA VAL A 554 7.40 13.62 11.10
C VAL A 554 6.62 13.59 12.42
N THR A 555 6.81 12.54 13.23
CA THR A 555 6.18 12.43 14.55
C THR A 555 6.90 13.27 15.59
N THR A 556 6.22 13.52 16.71
CA THR A 556 6.79 14.22 17.87
C THR A 556 8.07 13.52 18.36
N GLU A 557 8.07 12.19 18.40
CA GLU A 557 9.23 11.38 18.79
C GLU A 557 10.38 11.51 17.78
N ALA A 558 10.09 11.58 16.48
CA ALA A 558 11.09 11.81 15.45
C ALA A 558 11.74 13.19 15.59
N LEU A 559 10.95 14.25 15.76
CA LEU A 559 11.49 15.61 15.92
C LEU A 559 12.28 15.78 17.23
N ALA A 560 11.86 15.12 18.32
CA ALA A 560 12.62 15.09 19.57
C ALA A 560 13.98 14.40 19.37
N LEU A 561 14.02 13.27 18.65
CA LEU A 561 15.27 12.62 18.27
C LEU A 561 16.16 13.57 17.45
N TYR A 562 15.63 14.20 16.41
CA TYR A 562 16.38 15.11 15.54
C TYR A 562 16.95 16.29 16.31
N LYS A 563 16.15 16.91 17.19
CA LYS A 563 16.60 17.96 18.11
C LYS A 563 17.79 17.49 18.94
N SER A 564 17.75 16.28 19.49
CA SER A 564 18.86 15.74 20.29
C SER A 564 20.17 15.58 19.52
N ARG A 565 20.10 15.41 18.19
CA ARG A 565 21.28 15.26 17.31
C ARG A 565 21.80 16.58 16.76
N LEU A 566 21.06 17.68 16.94
CA LEU A 566 21.51 19.01 16.58
C LEU A 566 22.36 19.65 17.68
N ALA A 567 23.40 20.37 17.27
CA ALA A 567 24.14 21.28 18.12
C ALA A 567 23.23 22.43 18.58
N PRO A 568 23.54 23.11 19.70
CA PRO A 568 22.79 24.27 20.14
C PRO A 568 22.66 25.32 19.03
N GLY A 569 21.43 25.76 18.75
CA GLY A 569 21.14 26.70 17.66
C GLY A 569 21.23 26.09 16.25
N GLY A 570 21.38 24.77 16.13
CA GLY A 570 21.31 24.03 14.88
C GLY A 570 19.92 24.07 14.23
N VAL A 571 19.87 23.71 12.96
CA VAL A 571 18.66 23.87 12.12
C VAL A 571 18.25 22.53 11.54
N MET A 572 16.94 22.25 11.52
CA MET A 572 16.37 21.24 10.63
C MET A 572 15.76 21.91 9.41
N LEU A 573 15.89 21.29 8.25
CA LEU A 573 15.31 21.75 7.00
C LEU A 573 14.55 20.61 6.33
N PHE A 574 13.23 20.72 6.27
CA PHE A 574 12.35 19.70 5.70
C PHE A 574 11.89 20.10 4.30
N HIS A 575 12.04 19.18 3.35
CA HIS A 575 11.33 19.24 2.08
C HIS A 575 9.89 18.77 2.28
N VAL A 576 8.91 19.62 1.99
CA VAL A 576 7.48 19.34 2.26
C VAL A 576 6.60 19.38 1.00
N SER A 577 7.23 19.42 -0.18
CA SER A 577 6.53 19.39 -1.47
C SER A 577 5.78 18.07 -1.62
N ALA A 578 4.45 18.14 -1.70
CA ALA A 578 3.61 16.95 -1.84
C ALA A 578 2.31 17.29 -2.57
N ASN A 579 1.84 16.36 -3.39
CA ASN A 579 0.64 16.54 -4.22
C ASN A 579 -0.66 16.26 -3.45
N PHE A 580 -0.63 15.33 -2.49
CA PHE A 580 -1.85 14.78 -1.87
C PHE A 580 -1.92 14.94 -0.35
N ILE A 581 -0.78 15.19 0.32
CA ILE A 581 -0.72 15.30 1.78
C ILE A 581 0.02 16.57 2.15
N ASP A 582 -0.61 17.40 2.98
CA ASP A 582 0.02 18.54 3.62
C ASP A 582 0.52 18.16 5.02
N ILE A 583 1.80 17.80 5.09
CA ILE A 583 2.50 17.51 6.34
C ILE A 583 3.00 18.78 7.05
N THR A 584 2.92 19.95 6.40
CA THR A 584 3.48 21.19 6.92
C THR A 584 2.92 21.55 8.30
N PRO A 585 1.59 21.53 8.53
CA PRO A 585 1.02 21.76 9.86
C PRO A 585 1.42 20.69 10.88
N VAL A 586 1.60 19.44 10.44
CA VAL A 586 1.98 18.32 11.31
C VAL A 586 3.38 18.54 11.87
N ILE A 587 4.35 18.84 10.99
CA ILE A 587 5.73 19.11 11.40
C ILE A 587 5.77 20.34 12.32
N ALA A 588 5.01 21.40 12.01
CA ALA A 588 4.95 22.59 12.87
C ALA A 588 4.41 22.30 14.27
N LEU A 589 3.37 21.48 14.40
CA LEU A 589 2.82 21.07 15.69
C LEU A 589 3.80 20.19 16.46
N SER A 590 4.41 19.21 15.80
CA SER A 590 5.42 18.35 16.42
C SER A 590 6.67 19.13 16.82
N ALA A 591 7.06 20.16 16.06
CA ALA A 591 8.14 21.08 16.40
C ALA A 591 7.82 21.89 17.65
N ARG A 592 6.61 22.47 17.74
CA ARG A 592 6.15 23.20 18.93
C ARG A 592 6.15 22.31 20.17
N ALA A 593 5.72 21.06 20.04
CA ALA A 593 5.77 20.08 21.13
C ALA A 593 7.20 19.77 21.61
N ALA A 594 8.20 19.90 20.73
CA ALA A 594 9.63 19.79 21.05
C ALA A 594 10.28 21.13 21.46
N GLY A 595 9.49 22.20 21.65
CA GLY A 595 9.98 23.54 21.99
C GLY A 595 10.79 24.21 20.87
N LEU A 596 10.40 23.98 19.61
CA LEU A 596 11.02 24.54 18.41
C LEU A 596 10.03 25.41 17.64
N GLU A 597 10.55 26.39 16.92
CA GLU A 597 9.78 27.24 16.03
C GLU A 597 10.03 26.89 14.56
N THR A 598 9.10 27.31 13.70
CA THR A 598 9.14 26.99 12.27
C THR A 598 8.98 28.22 11.38
N ARG A 599 9.58 28.16 10.19
CA ARG A 599 9.35 29.11 9.10
C ARG A 599 9.21 28.37 7.78
N TYR A 600 8.26 28.79 6.96
CA TYR A 600 7.89 28.15 5.70
C TYR A 600 8.20 29.05 4.51
N LYS A 601 8.62 28.45 3.39
CA LYS A 601 8.76 29.16 2.11
C LYS A 601 8.52 28.21 0.95
N ALA A 602 7.82 28.71 -0.06
CA ALA A 602 7.60 28.01 -1.32
C ALA A 602 8.16 28.81 -2.49
N VAL A 603 8.63 28.11 -3.52
CA VAL A 603 9.05 28.70 -4.78
C VAL A 603 8.40 27.96 -5.94
N SER A 604 8.00 28.70 -6.97
CA SER A 604 7.57 28.15 -8.25
C SER A 604 8.54 28.58 -9.34
N PHE A 605 9.01 27.61 -10.13
CA PHE A 605 9.83 27.88 -11.32
C PHE A 605 9.00 27.77 -12.59
N ASP A 606 9.58 28.20 -13.72
CA ASP A 606 8.96 28.06 -15.04
C ASP A 606 8.74 26.57 -15.36
N PRO A 607 7.48 26.12 -15.57
CA PRO A 607 7.19 24.73 -15.93
C PRO A 607 7.85 24.26 -17.22
N SER A 608 8.32 25.18 -18.08
CA SER A 608 9.02 24.86 -19.32
C SER A 608 10.48 24.46 -19.11
N ASP A 609 11.08 24.79 -17.97
CA ASP A 609 12.43 24.39 -17.59
C ASP A 609 12.40 23.06 -16.82
N PRO A 610 12.68 21.91 -17.47
CA PRO A 610 12.62 20.61 -16.81
C PRO A 610 13.72 20.41 -15.76
N ALA A 611 14.76 21.26 -15.75
CA ALA A 611 15.88 21.12 -14.82
C ALA A 611 15.60 21.79 -13.47
N ARG A 612 14.51 22.58 -13.32
CA ARG A 612 14.15 23.27 -12.09
C ARG A 612 12.73 22.91 -11.68
N LEU A 613 12.58 22.35 -10.49
CA LEU A 613 11.28 21.92 -9.96
C LEU A 613 10.87 22.81 -8.80
N SER A 614 9.63 23.29 -8.84
CA SER A 614 9.00 24.03 -7.73
C SER A 614 9.09 23.24 -6.44
N SER A 615 9.28 23.93 -5.30
CA SER A 615 9.40 23.25 -4.02
C SER A 615 8.93 24.09 -2.84
N GLU A 616 8.52 23.39 -1.79
CA GLU A 616 8.05 23.90 -0.51
C GLU A 616 8.98 23.39 0.60
N TRP A 617 9.41 24.29 1.48
CA TRP A 617 10.39 24.00 2.52
C TRP A 617 9.98 24.55 3.87
N LEU A 618 10.36 23.83 4.92
CA LEU A 618 10.12 24.20 6.30
C LEU A 618 11.44 24.17 7.09
N VAL A 619 11.82 25.32 7.64
CA VAL A 619 12.91 25.44 8.61
C VAL A 619 12.35 25.22 10.02
N VAL A 620 13.04 24.43 10.84
CA VAL A 620 12.69 24.16 12.24
C VAL A 620 13.91 24.36 13.13
N THR A 621 13.84 25.24 14.12
CA THR A 621 14.95 25.53 15.05
C THR A 621 14.49 26.28 16.30
N GLU A 622 15.33 26.31 17.33
CA GLU A 622 15.24 27.21 18.49
C GLU A 622 16.07 28.50 18.32
N ASN A 623 16.77 28.65 17.20
CA ASN A 623 17.59 29.83 16.89
C ASN A 623 16.73 31.02 16.42
N LEU A 624 16.14 31.74 17.38
CA LEU A 624 15.28 32.90 17.10
C LEU A 624 15.95 33.99 16.24
N PRO A 625 17.23 34.38 16.46
CA PRO A 625 17.90 35.35 15.60
C PRO A 625 17.96 34.90 14.12
N TYR A 626 18.17 33.61 13.87
CA TYR A 626 18.17 33.08 12.50
C TYR A 626 16.77 33.07 11.89
N LEU A 627 15.73 32.71 12.66
CA LEU A 627 14.33 32.79 12.20
C LEU A 627 13.92 34.22 11.83
N SER A 628 14.37 35.22 12.58
CA SER A 628 14.14 36.64 12.25
C SER A 628 14.80 37.03 10.92
N LYS A 629 16.02 36.55 10.65
CA LYS A 629 16.69 36.76 9.36
C LYS A 629 15.92 36.12 8.22
N LEU A 630 15.45 34.88 8.39
CA LEU A 630 14.62 34.20 7.38
C LEU A 630 13.31 34.94 7.14
N THR A 631 12.67 35.44 8.20
CA THR A 631 11.44 36.23 8.08
C THR A 631 11.68 37.49 7.23
N ALA A 632 12.79 38.19 7.46
CA ALA A 632 13.19 39.33 6.64
C ALA A 632 13.50 38.94 5.17
N ALA A 633 13.91 37.69 4.92
CA ALA A 633 14.12 37.13 3.59
C ALA A 633 12.85 36.53 2.95
N GLY A 634 11.67 36.81 3.52
CA GLY A 634 10.37 36.41 2.96
C GLY A 634 9.91 35.00 3.34
N TRP A 635 10.52 34.36 4.34
CA TRP A 635 9.95 33.17 4.94
C TRP A 635 8.81 33.55 5.87
N THR A 636 7.69 32.83 5.81
CA THR A 636 6.49 33.16 6.60
C THR A 636 6.37 32.24 7.80
N GLU A 637 5.50 32.62 8.74
CA GLU A 637 5.03 31.67 9.74
C GLU A 637 4.32 30.50 9.08
N THR A 638 4.45 29.33 9.70
CA THR A 638 3.86 28.11 9.19
C THR A 638 2.37 28.06 9.54
N PRO A 639 1.48 27.95 8.56
CA PRO A 639 0.05 27.88 8.82
C PRO A 639 -0.28 26.59 9.57
N VAL A 640 -0.95 26.71 10.71
CA VAL A 640 -1.45 25.57 11.50
C VAL A 640 -2.96 25.74 11.67
N PRO A 641 -3.79 24.90 11.05
CA PRO A 641 -5.23 25.00 11.21
C PRO A 641 -5.68 24.72 12.65
N ALA A 642 -6.73 25.40 13.09
CA ALA A 642 -7.26 25.25 14.44
C ALA A 642 -7.73 23.81 14.73
N GLY A 643 -7.48 23.32 15.95
CA GLY A 643 -7.91 21.98 16.40
C GLY A 643 -7.13 20.82 15.76
N TRP A 644 -5.99 21.08 15.13
CA TRP A 644 -5.03 20.03 14.76
C TRP A 644 -4.14 19.67 15.94
N GLU A 645 -3.77 18.40 15.99
CA GLU A 645 -2.89 17.84 17.02
C GLU A 645 -1.65 17.27 16.34
N PRO A 646 -0.47 17.32 17.00
CA PRO A 646 0.73 16.71 16.46
C PRO A 646 0.54 15.21 16.26
N TRP A 647 1.23 14.65 15.27
CA TRP A 647 1.29 13.19 15.12
C TRP A 647 2.31 12.61 16.10
N SER A 648 2.01 11.42 16.60
CA SER A 648 2.91 10.58 17.36
C SER A 648 3.03 9.21 16.71
N ASP A 649 3.98 8.40 17.16
CA ASP A 649 4.10 7.01 16.71
C ASP A 649 2.84 6.17 17.01
N ASP A 650 2.07 6.57 18.03
CA ASP A 650 0.87 5.88 18.49
C ASP A 650 -0.44 6.46 17.92
N ARG A 651 -0.42 7.68 17.38
CA ARG A 651 -1.63 8.36 16.88
C ARG A 651 -1.35 9.31 15.71
N ARG A 652 -2.18 9.20 14.67
CA ARG A 652 -2.14 10.06 13.49
C ARG A 652 -3.53 10.32 12.92
N ASN A 653 -3.68 11.43 12.20
CA ASN A 653 -4.92 11.75 11.50
C ASN A 653 -4.61 12.14 10.05
N VAL A 654 -4.49 11.13 9.20
CA VAL A 654 -4.13 11.30 7.78
C VAL A 654 -5.22 12.07 7.02
N LEU A 655 -6.49 11.89 7.40
CA LEU A 655 -7.63 12.55 6.74
C LEU A 655 -7.56 14.08 6.82
N LYS A 656 -7.13 14.62 7.96
CA LYS A 656 -6.95 16.07 8.11
C LYS A 656 -5.85 16.60 7.19
N ALA A 657 -4.81 15.80 6.95
CA ALA A 657 -3.66 16.17 6.14
C ALA A 657 -3.87 16.03 4.62
N LEU A 658 -5.04 15.62 4.13
CA LEU A 658 -5.28 15.53 2.68
C LEU A 658 -5.35 16.92 2.04
N LYS A 659 -4.62 17.12 0.93
CA LYS A 659 -4.80 18.26 0.02
C LYS A 659 -6.05 18.01 -0.83
N TRP A 660 -7.05 18.88 -0.72
CA TRP A 660 -8.33 18.80 -1.43
C TRP A 660 -8.33 19.61 -2.71
#